data_AF-A0A257M2T7-F1
#
_entry.id   AF-A0A257M2T7-F1
#
_cell.length_a   1.000
_cell.length_b   1.000
_cell.length_c   1.000
_cell.angle_alpha   90.00
_cell.angle_beta   90.00
_cell.angle_gamma   90.00
#
_symmetry.space_group_name_H-M   'P 1'
#
loop_
_entity.id
_entity.type
_entity.pdbx_description
1 polymer ?
#
loop_
_entity_poly.entity_id
_entity_poly.type
_entity_poly.pdbx_seq_one_letter_code
_entity_poly.pdbx_strand_id
1 'polypeptide(L)'
;ATLVVNGVGAYRWGGLWRDVFTGVSGSTVATLTSSTNFPAFPNVSGKITNLEAPSNYADNYGQRWSGWITPPQTGNYRFYIACDDAAELWVSTTDRRANRVLVARESTFRTSRNWPTGTSDESISPQLSLVGGQRYYIELLHKEGGGGDNAAVTWNWQSTGVWSQPAVGSAPLPGAILEYQDGGTSDDQAHPPANYAPIADNKSLVVFGGAFTDVLLTAADFENSALTYTVLTNPTKGTLSGTAPNLVYTPFPGSSGIDSFTFSVSDGSLSSDPATVTLSLVPESGSDLKVWNGSTDTLWTTAANWNGAVVPDTNDAILFNGDSLSNLATSLNGNRTASRIVVQNPAGAVSIANNILTLSGGIEMLPATANLTISSGVTLSVAQEWSVGSGRTLLVSGALAGTSALTKTGSGTLEISAVGSTTGGIVVNDGTLRLSGGGWYAGNVGGSGTVTVNAGATAINVNSHSFGSSENPNRDITLNGGSFLLTGETYVDDVTSTAGTIGNTVGASGDLRSRTGNNSVFTVNASDFPTEVDAIFNAIGTWSISVANGAASHDLVMSGPIGGSSAITKSGLGRMLVSSISTHTGTFTVSAGELAVTGSLSPTSPLTVQTNGTLSGTGTIQGTVSQSGILSPGVDGIAVLNLGALTQAVGSTTRITLNGTTAGSGHDQVAVAGAATLGGTLQVFLSPGFVPEVGNVFDVITCATRSGTYGTISLPTLPSDRTWTTTYNGGPTAGLRLSVAAVAPPSFTLTYSAGANGSISGTTPQSIVQGANATTVTAVPNVGYSFVSWSDGVLTAARTDTNVQASASLTATFAINQYSVSYAAGANGSISGNTSQTVSHGSNATTVTAVPNTGYSFVSWSDGVLTAARTDTNLQANKSVTATFAINQYTVTYTAGANGTITGSSPQTINHGSNATTVTAVPNSGYSFVSWSDGVLTAARTDTNLQANLSVTATFAINQYTATYTAGSNGSLTGSATQTVNHGSSATTVTAVPNSGYFFVSWSDGVLTAARTDTNLQSNLSVTATFAMEPYSAWVTSFPGITNPTDREPAADPDKDGLANSIEFVTGSDPSNPSSGNPLTTTVGTTNVVFQFVRKKAAGEAGFVSRIELSDQLGPASWNAADPGAVVVTDNGTTETVSVTVPLAGAGKRFARIKVIAP
;
A
#
# COMPACT_ATOMS: atom_id res chain seq x y z
N ALA A 1 -24.85 -8.50 20.82
CA ALA A 1 -25.19 -9.91 21.08
C ALA A 1 -24.89 -10.69 19.82
N THR A 2 -23.93 -11.60 19.84
CA THR A 2 -23.62 -12.46 18.70
C THR A 2 -24.46 -13.71 18.85
N LEU A 3 -25.64 -13.72 18.23
CA LEU A 3 -26.38 -14.95 17.99
C LEU A 3 -25.63 -15.67 16.86
N VAL A 4 -24.77 -16.64 17.22
CA VAL A 4 -24.24 -17.59 16.24
C VAL A 4 -25.29 -18.68 16.11
N VAL A 5 -26.18 -18.53 15.13
CA VAL A 5 -27.02 -19.64 14.64
C VAL A 5 -26.66 -19.81 13.18
N ASN A 6 -25.58 -20.56 12.95
CA ASN A 6 -25.19 -21.21 11.69
C ASN A 6 -24.06 -22.18 12.09
N GLY A 7 -24.30 -23.50 12.01
CA GLY A 7 -23.28 -24.53 12.33
C GLY A 7 -23.62 -25.55 13.44
N VAL A 8 -24.89 -25.70 13.87
CA VAL A 8 -25.27 -26.64 14.97
C VAL A 8 -26.25 -27.75 14.56
N GLY A 9 -26.53 -27.91 13.27
CA GLY A 9 -27.44 -28.95 12.77
C GLY A 9 -26.76 -30.27 12.36
N ALA A 10 -27.58 -31.28 12.05
CA ALA A 10 -27.12 -32.58 11.58
C ALA A 10 -26.55 -32.50 10.15
N TYR A 11 -25.59 -33.37 9.84
CA TYR A 11 -25.03 -33.52 8.50
C TYR A 11 -25.91 -34.46 7.67
N ARG A 12 -26.28 -34.06 6.45
CA ARG A 12 -27.20 -34.79 5.57
C ARG A 12 -26.72 -34.78 4.12
N TRP A 13 -26.99 -35.88 3.42
CA TRP A 13 -26.69 -36.04 1.99
C TRP A 13 -27.79 -35.51 1.06
N GLY A 14 -27.43 -35.34 -0.21
CA GLY A 14 -28.38 -35.11 -1.29
C GLY A 14 -28.51 -33.64 -1.70
N GLY A 15 -27.58 -32.76 -1.33
CA GLY A 15 -27.64 -31.34 -1.69
C GLY A 15 -26.68 -30.44 -0.92
N LEU A 16 -26.82 -29.13 -1.10
CA LEU A 16 -26.18 -28.09 -0.27
C LEU A 16 -27.24 -27.37 0.58
N TRP A 17 -26.83 -26.70 1.66
CA TRP A 17 -27.71 -25.82 2.42
C TRP A 17 -27.74 -24.44 1.75
N ARG A 18 -28.95 -23.98 1.39
CA ARG A 18 -29.22 -22.71 0.72
C ARG A 18 -29.80 -21.72 1.71
N ASP A 19 -29.10 -20.62 1.90
CA ASP A 19 -29.54 -19.43 2.62
C ASP A 19 -29.86 -18.31 1.63
N VAL A 20 -30.96 -17.59 1.85
CA VAL A 20 -31.44 -16.51 0.99
C VAL A 20 -31.64 -15.24 1.82
N PHE A 21 -31.09 -14.14 1.32
CA PHE A 21 -31.09 -12.81 1.94
C PHE A 21 -31.79 -11.83 1.00
N THR A 22 -33.03 -11.47 1.32
CA THR A 22 -33.86 -10.54 0.52
C THR A 22 -33.61 -9.08 0.92
N GLY A 23 -33.89 -8.14 0.02
CA GLY A 23 -33.75 -6.71 0.30
C GLY A 23 -32.29 -6.20 0.26
N VAL A 24 -31.40 -6.96 -0.39
CA VAL A 24 -30.00 -6.57 -0.60
C VAL A 24 -29.90 -5.93 -1.98
N SER A 25 -29.69 -4.62 -2.04
CA SER A 25 -29.59 -3.89 -3.31
C SER A 25 -28.23 -4.04 -4.01
N GLY A 26 -28.21 -3.78 -5.32
CA GLY A 26 -27.01 -3.89 -6.19
C GLY A 26 -26.82 -5.28 -6.79
N SER A 27 -25.88 -5.43 -7.72
CA SER A 27 -25.72 -6.66 -8.53
C SER A 27 -24.37 -7.38 -8.33
N THR A 28 -23.61 -7.06 -7.28
CA THR A 28 -22.30 -7.69 -7.03
C THR A 28 -22.31 -8.56 -5.77
N VAL A 29 -21.55 -9.66 -5.76
CA VAL A 29 -21.39 -10.51 -4.56
C VAL A 29 -20.87 -9.70 -3.36
N ALA A 30 -20.08 -8.64 -3.61
CA ALA A 30 -19.63 -7.73 -2.57
C ALA A 30 -20.80 -7.09 -1.79
N THR A 31 -21.92 -6.73 -2.45
CA THR A 31 -23.08 -6.15 -1.75
C THR A 31 -23.86 -7.19 -0.94
N LEU A 32 -23.84 -8.46 -1.32
CA LEU A 32 -24.30 -9.56 -0.46
C LEU A 32 -23.42 -9.67 0.78
N THR A 33 -22.10 -9.80 0.60
CA THR A 33 -21.17 -10.04 1.70
C THR A 33 -21.01 -8.86 2.68
N SER A 34 -21.34 -7.63 2.25
CA SER A 34 -21.32 -6.44 3.11
C SER A 34 -22.67 -6.14 3.78
N SER A 35 -23.72 -6.90 3.46
CA SER A 35 -25.03 -6.79 4.11
C SER A 35 -24.92 -7.15 5.59
N THR A 36 -25.57 -6.38 6.46
CA THR A 36 -25.60 -6.64 7.92
C THR A 36 -26.23 -7.99 8.27
N ASN A 37 -27.04 -8.54 7.37
CA ASN A 37 -27.71 -9.83 7.57
C ASN A 37 -26.81 -11.00 7.13
N PHE A 38 -25.81 -10.78 6.29
CA PHE A 38 -24.97 -11.85 5.78
C PHE A 38 -23.77 -12.13 6.72
N PRO A 39 -23.41 -13.40 6.99
CA PRO A 39 -24.13 -14.63 6.63
C PRO A 39 -25.17 -15.05 7.69
N ALA A 40 -25.32 -14.31 8.80
CA ALA A 40 -25.91 -14.81 10.05
C ALA A 40 -27.44 -14.77 10.15
N PHE A 41 -28.12 -13.98 9.32
CA PHE A 41 -29.57 -13.73 9.42
C PHE A 41 -30.28 -13.89 8.06
N PRO A 42 -30.32 -15.11 7.49
CA PRO A 42 -31.07 -15.34 6.26
C PRO A 42 -32.58 -15.17 6.47
N ASN A 43 -33.28 -14.73 5.43
CA ASN A 43 -34.74 -14.63 5.41
C ASN A 43 -35.39 -16.00 5.16
N VAL A 44 -34.76 -16.84 4.34
CA VAL A 44 -35.22 -18.19 4.01
C VAL A 44 -34.00 -19.12 3.95
N SER A 45 -34.11 -20.29 4.57
CA SER A 45 -33.07 -21.32 4.53
C SER A 45 -33.68 -22.69 4.22
N GLY A 46 -32.92 -23.56 3.53
CA GLY A 46 -33.35 -24.92 3.22
C GLY A 46 -32.37 -25.67 2.32
N LYS A 47 -32.75 -26.84 1.82
CA LYS A 47 -31.90 -27.69 0.97
C LYS A 47 -31.98 -27.32 -0.52
N ILE A 48 -30.86 -27.39 -1.24
CA ILE A 48 -30.81 -27.38 -2.71
C ILE A 48 -30.20 -28.69 -3.24
N THR A 49 -30.97 -29.47 -4.00
CA THR A 49 -30.60 -30.84 -4.41
C THR A 49 -29.83 -30.92 -5.72
N ASN A 50 -29.97 -29.95 -6.64
CA ASN A 50 -29.43 -30.06 -8.00
C ASN A 50 -28.54 -28.87 -8.39
N LEU A 51 -27.80 -28.28 -7.43
CA LEU A 51 -26.86 -27.15 -7.64
C LEU A 51 -27.34 -26.11 -8.68
N GLU A 52 -28.64 -25.82 -8.64
CA GLU A 52 -29.36 -24.92 -9.55
C GLU A 52 -30.53 -24.30 -8.79
N ALA A 53 -30.56 -22.96 -8.78
CA ALA A 53 -31.60 -22.18 -8.13
C ALA A 53 -32.92 -22.24 -8.92
N PRO A 54 -34.08 -22.06 -8.26
CA PRO A 54 -35.31 -21.73 -8.95
C PRO A 54 -35.08 -20.52 -9.88
N SER A 55 -35.63 -20.57 -11.09
CA SER A 55 -35.58 -19.44 -12.01
C SER A 55 -36.56 -18.35 -11.58
N ASN A 56 -36.19 -17.08 -11.77
CA ASN A 56 -37.02 -15.91 -11.45
C ASN A 56 -37.54 -15.93 -9.99
N TYR A 57 -36.67 -16.26 -9.04
CA TYR A 57 -37.00 -16.36 -7.63
C TYR A 57 -37.42 -15.02 -7.00
N ALA A 58 -36.64 -13.95 -7.20
CA ALA A 58 -36.92 -12.61 -6.64
C ALA A 58 -35.97 -11.54 -7.23
N ASP A 59 -36.28 -10.25 -7.02
CA ASP A 59 -35.35 -9.13 -7.26
C ASP A 59 -34.68 -8.66 -5.96
N ASN A 60 -33.48 -8.07 -6.06
CA ASN A 60 -32.69 -7.50 -4.97
C ASN A 60 -32.46 -8.50 -3.83
N TYR A 61 -31.94 -9.67 -4.17
CA TYR A 61 -31.59 -10.70 -3.19
C TYR A 61 -30.15 -11.20 -3.38
N GLY A 62 -29.66 -11.94 -2.39
CA GLY A 62 -28.50 -12.78 -2.57
C GLY A 62 -28.70 -14.11 -1.88
N GLN A 63 -27.91 -15.10 -2.27
CA GLN A 63 -27.98 -16.43 -1.70
C GLN A 63 -26.60 -17.04 -1.48
N ARG A 64 -26.52 -17.89 -0.47
CA ARG A 64 -25.34 -18.71 -0.17
C ARG A 64 -25.74 -20.17 -0.21
N TRP A 65 -25.01 -20.99 -0.96
CA TRP A 65 -25.09 -22.43 -0.87
C TRP A 65 -23.84 -22.94 -0.17
N SER A 66 -23.97 -23.75 0.88
CA SER A 66 -22.85 -24.20 1.71
C SER A 66 -22.94 -25.70 2.02
N GLY A 67 -21.79 -26.36 2.02
CA GLY A 67 -21.68 -27.78 2.33
C GLY A 67 -20.40 -28.41 1.79
N TRP A 68 -20.44 -29.70 1.48
CA TRP A 68 -19.29 -30.48 1.03
C TRP A 68 -19.60 -31.22 -0.26
N ILE A 69 -18.57 -31.44 -1.07
CA ILE A 69 -18.58 -32.26 -2.27
C ILE A 69 -17.62 -33.44 -2.09
N THR A 70 -18.08 -34.62 -2.47
CA THR A 70 -17.25 -35.84 -2.52
C THR A 70 -17.10 -36.27 -3.98
N PRO A 71 -15.93 -36.06 -4.60
CA PRO A 71 -15.67 -36.47 -5.96
C PRO A 71 -15.76 -38.00 -6.06
N PRO A 72 -16.47 -38.55 -7.06
CA PRO A 72 -16.62 -39.99 -7.19
C PRO A 72 -15.34 -40.70 -7.66
N GLN A 73 -14.37 -39.97 -8.20
CA GLN A 73 -13.15 -40.53 -8.80
C GLN A 73 -11.97 -39.59 -8.60
N THR A 74 -10.76 -40.14 -8.50
CA THR A 74 -9.54 -39.33 -8.48
C THR A 74 -9.26 -38.78 -9.88
N GLY A 75 -9.02 -37.47 -9.99
CA GLY A 75 -8.66 -36.87 -11.27
C GLY A 75 -8.73 -35.34 -11.25
N ASN A 76 -8.66 -34.76 -12.44
CA ASN A 76 -8.75 -33.32 -12.60
C ASN A 76 -10.20 -32.90 -12.89
N TYR A 77 -10.74 -32.07 -12.03
CA TYR A 77 -12.07 -31.50 -12.12
C TYR A 77 -12.02 -30.05 -12.58
N ARG A 78 -13.02 -29.63 -13.34
CA ARG A 78 -13.23 -28.24 -13.73
C ARG A 78 -14.69 -27.87 -13.51
N PHE A 79 -14.95 -26.86 -12.69
CA PHE A 79 -16.28 -26.37 -12.36
C PHE A 79 -16.68 -25.23 -13.29
N TYR A 80 -17.98 -25.10 -13.52
CA TYR A 80 -18.58 -24.12 -14.41
C TYR A 80 -19.78 -23.47 -13.71
N ILE A 81 -19.89 -22.15 -13.77
CA ILE A 81 -21.02 -21.39 -13.23
C ILE A 81 -21.83 -20.80 -14.39
N ALA A 82 -23.15 -20.81 -14.27
CA ALA A 82 -24.06 -20.03 -15.10
C ALA A 82 -25.06 -19.32 -14.19
N CYS A 83 -24.92 -18.01 -14.01
CA CYS A 83 -25.82 -17.23 -13.17
C CYS A 83 -26.16 -15.87 -13.78
N ASP A 84 -27.28 -15.31 -13.36
CA ASP A 84 -27.63 -13.92 -13.62
C ASP A 84 -26.91 -13.00 -12.60
N ASP A 85 -26.50 -11.81 -13.06
CA ASP A 85 -25.77 -10.75 -12.33
C ASP A 85 -24.37 -11.04 -11.75
N ALA A 86 -24.23 -11.83 -10.69
CA ALA A 86 -22.91 -12.17 -10.16
C ALA A 86 -22.92 -13.39 -9.26
N ALA A 87 -21.92 -14.26 -9.40
CA ALA A 87 -21.66 -15.33 -8.45
C ALA A 87 -20.17 -15.59 -8.23
N GLU A 88 -19.84 -16.18 -7.09
CA GLU A 88 -18.52 -16.65 -6.72
C GLU A 88 -18.62 -18.09 -6.20
N LEU A 89 -17.86 -19.01 -6.80
CA LEU A 89 -17.75 -20.40 -6.37
C LEU A 89 -16.41 -20.61 -5.65
N TRP A 90 -16.52 -21.12 -4.44
CA TRP A 90 -15.40 -21.44 -3.56
C TRP A 90 -15.33 -22.95 -3.36
N VAL A 91 -14.14 -23.51 -3.50
CA VAL A 91 -13.86 -24.94 -3.23
C VAL A 91 -12.59 -25.03 -2.40
N SER A 92 -12.58 -25.86 -1.36
CA SER A 92 -11.42 -26.01 -0.48
C SER A 92 -10.41 -27.05 -0.94
N THR A 93 -9.21 -26.96 -0.37
CA THR A 93 -8.13 -27.93 -0.57
C THR A 93 -8.21 -29.13 0.38
N THR A 94 -9.10 -29.09 1.37
CA THR A 94 -9.39 -30.11 2.39
C THR A 94 -10.89 -30.19 2.65
N ASP A 95 -11.35 -30.99 3.61
CA ASP A 95 -12.74 -30.98 4.09
C ASP A 95 -13.15 -29.69 4.84
N ARG A 96 -12.20 -28.84 5.23
CA ARG A 96 -12.49 -27.60 5.99
C ARG A 96 -12.84 -26.38 5.15
N ARG A 97 -13.85 -25.63 5.60
CA ARG A 97 -14.25 -24.32 5.06
C ARG A 97 -13.15 -23.25 5.12
N ALA A 98 -12.31 -23.27 6.17
CA ALA A 98 -11.18 -22.34 6.32
C ALA A 98 -10.21 -22.38 5.12
N ASN A 99 -10.12 -23.54 4.47
CA ASN A 99 -9.18 -23.79 3.37
C ASN A 99 -9.82 -23.60 1.99
N ARG A 100 -10.99 -22.95 1.92
CA ARG A 100 -11.66 -22.63 0.65
C ARG A 100 -10.89 -21.57 -0.12
N VAL A 101 -10.73 -21.81 -1.41
CA VAL A 101 -10.19 -20.84 -2.35
C VAL A 101 -11.26 -20.51 -3.37
N LEU A 102 -11.28 -19.27 -3.83
CA LEU A 102 -12.16 -18.89 -4.92
C LEU A 102 -11.67 -19.57 -6.19
N VAL A 103 -12.52 -20.39 -6.80
CA VAL A 103 -12.13 -21.16 -7.98
C VAL A 103 -12.76 -20.62 -9.26
N ALA A 104 -13.96 -20.05 -9.20
CA ALA A 104 -14.62 -19.44 -10.36
C ALA A 104 -15.51 -18.28 -9.93
N ARG A 105 -15.74 -17.31 -10.82
CA ARG A 105 -16.64 -16.18 -10.60
C ARG A 105 -17.37 -15.80 -11.88
N GLU A 106 -18.57 -15.27 -11.75
CA GLU A 106 -19.28 -14.56 -12.81
C GLU A 106 -19.47 -13.14 -12.29
N SER A 107 -19.00 -12.15 -13.03
CA SER A 107 -19.19 -10.72 -12.70
C SER A 107 -20.30 -10.04 -13.49
N THR A 108 -20.90 -10.76 -14.45
CA THR A 108 -21.98 -10.30 -15.30
C THR A 108 -23.11 -11.33 -15.31
N PHE A 109 -23.82 -11.50 -16.43
CA PHE A 109 -24.93 -12.44 -16.49
C PHE A 109 -24.77 -13.48 -17.58
N ARG A 110 -25.28 -14.67 -17.28
CA ARG A 110 -25.51 -15.77 -18.22
C ARG A 110 -26.87 -16.37 -17.94
N THR A 111 -27.59 -16.62 -19.02
CA THR A 111 -28.86 -17.35 -18.97
C THR A 111 -28.66 -18.76 -18.40
N SER A 112 -29.72 -19.30 -17.80
CA SER A 112 -29.68 -20.60 -17.13
C SER A 112 -29.02 -21.71 -17.98
N ARG A 113 -28.06 -22.40 -17.38
CA ARG A 113 -27.26 -23.50 -17.98
C ARG A 113 -26.53 -23.15 -19.28
N ASN A 114 -26.29 -21.87 -19.53
CA ASN A 114 -25.46 -21.42 -20.65
C ASN A 114 -23.98 -21.46 -20.25
N TRP A 115 -23.39 -22.66 -20.31
CA TRP A 115 -22.02 -22.88 -19.84
C TRP A 115 -20.99 -22.19 -20.76
N PRO A 116 -19.97 -21.53 -20.18
CA PRO A 116 -18.94 -20.81 -20.93
C PRO A 116 -18.08 -21.76 -21.79
N THR A 117 -17.76 -21.32 -23.00
CA THR A 117 -17.01 -22.12 -23.99
C THR A 117 -15.51 -21.78 -24.08
N GLY A 118 -15.06 -20.62 -23.59
CA GLY A 118 -13.63 -20.26 -23.59
C GLY A 118 -12.91 -20.72 -22.32
N THR A 119 -11.75 -21.37 -22.43
CA THR A 119 -10.99 -21.85 -21.23
C THR A 119 -10.40 -20.73 -20.35
N SER A 120 -10.47 -19.49 -20.80
CA SER A 120 -10.04 -18.27 -20.09
C SER A 120 -11.20 -17.50 -19.45
N ASP A 121 -12.41 -18.06 -19.49
CA ASP A 121 -13.60 -17.46 -18.91
C ASP A 121 -13.57 -17.55 -17.39
N GLU A 122 -13.88 -16.45 -16.70
CA GLU A 122 -13.81 -16.37 -15.23
C GLU A 122 -14.82 -17.29 -14.53
N SER A 123 -15.91 -17.64 -15.22
CA SER A 123 -16.97 -18.53 -14.74
C SER A 123 -16.57 -20.01 -14.79
N ILE A 124 -15.31 -20.29 -15.17
CA ILE A 124 -14.72 -21.63 -15.22
C ILE A 124 -13.57 -21.71 -14.21
N SER A 125 -13.53 -22.79 -13.44
CA SER A 125 -12.42 -23.01 -12.53
C SER A 125 -11.11 -23.37 -13.24
N PRO A 126 -9.94 -23.19 -12.59
CA PRO A 126 -8.76 -23.94 -12.96
C PRO A 126 -9.02 -25.45 -12.80
N GLN A 127 -8.10 -26.27 -13.30
CA GLN A 127 -8.13 -27.70 -13.03
C GLN A 127 -7.81 -27.94 -11.55
N LEU A 128 -8.74 -28.58 -10.85
CA LEU A 128 -8.59 -28.97 -9.46
C LEU A 128 -8.31 -30.47 -9.42
N SER A 129 -7.13 -30.86 -8.95
CA SER A 129 -6.81 -32.27 -8.71
C SER A 129 -7.52 -32.70 -7.43
N LEU A 130 -8.61 -33.43 -7.57
CA LEU A 130 -9.39 -33.94 -6.44
C LEU A 130 -9.24 -35.45 -6.34
N VAL A 131 -9.24 -35.96 -5.11
CA VAL A 131 -9.15 -37.39 -4.82
C VAL A 131 -10.55 -37.97 -4.69
N GLY A 132 -10.79 -39.10 -5.36
CA GLY A 132 -12.07 -39.80 -5.27
C GLY A 132 -12.35 -40.27 -3.85
N GLY A 133 -13.56 -40.02 -3.35
CA GLY A 133 -13.96 -40.33 -1.98
C GLY A 133 -13.46 -39.34 -0.92
N GLN A 134 -12.61 -38.37 -1.26
CA GLN A 134 -12.18 -37.33 -0.33
C GLN A 134 -13.18 -36.17 -0.30
N ARG A 135 -13.50 -35.67 0.89
CA ARG A 135 -14.42 -34.52 1.06
C ARG A 135 -13.71 -33.19 0.84
N TYR A 136 -14.38 -32.27 0.16
CA TYR A 136 -13.97 -30.87 0.02
C TYR A 136 -15.16 -29.96 0.33
N TYR A 137 -14.96 -28.90 1.10
CA TYR A 137 -15.98 -27.86 1.29
C TYR A 137 -16.23 -27.12 -0.04
N ILE A 138 -17.50 -26.85 -0.35
CA ILE A 138 -17.95 -26.11 -1.53
C ILE A 138 -18.98 -25.05 -1.13
N GLU A 139 -18.83 -23.85 -1.67
CA GLU A 139 -19.72 -22.72 -1.37
C GLU A 139 -19.98 -21.88 -2.63
N LEU A 140 -21.25 -21.60 -2.93
CA LEU A 140 -21.64 -20.64 -3.96
C LEU A 140 -22.23 -19.40 -3.29
N LEU A 141 -21.71 -18.23 -3.61
CA LEU A 141 -22.32 -16.94 -3.29
C LEU A 141 -22.90 -16.37 -4.57
N HIS A 142 -24.18 -16.05 -4.61
CA HIS A 142 -24.85 -15.49 -5.78
C HIS A 142 -25.62 -14.23 -5.40
N LYS A 143 -25.53 -13.18 -6.22
CA LYS A 143 -26.22 -11.92 -6.07
C LYS A 143 -27.06 -11.63 -7.30
N GLU A 144 -28.29 -11.20 -7.04
CA GLU A 144 -29.25 -10.73 -8.03
C GLU A 144 -29.65 -9.29 -7.66
N GLY A 145 -29.58 -8.35 -8.61
CA GLY A 145 -30.05 -6.97 -8.47
C GLY A 145 -31.48 -6.72 -8.97
N GLY A 146 -31.76 -6.98 -10.25
CA GLY A 146 -33.12 -6.98 -10.79
C GLY A 146 -33.19 -7.57 -12.20
N GLY A 147 -34.26 -8.29 -12.54
CA GLY A 147 -34.42 -8.90 -13.85
C GLY A 147 -34.94 -10.33 -13.79
N GLY A 148 -34.31 -11.25 -14.53
CA GLY A 148 -34.69 -12.66 -14.53
C GLY A 148 -33.56 -13.51 -13.99
N ASP A 149 -33.73 -14.11 -12.81
CA ASP A 149 -32.61 -14.68 -12.09
C ASP A 149 -32.42 -16.19 -12.28
N ASN A 150 -31.14 -16.60 -12.32
CA ASN A 150 -30.72 -17.99 -12.27
C ASN A 150 -29.35 -18.12 -11.61
N ALA A 151 -29.05 -19.29 -11.05
CA ALA A 151 -27.69 -19.70 -10.71
C ALA A 151 -27.61 -21.22 -10.86
N ALA A 152 -26.55 -21.72 -11.49
CA ALA A 152 -26.32 -23.14 -11.65
C ALA A 152 -24.81 -23.44 -11.65
N VAL A 153 -24.42 -24.59 -11.11
CA VAL A 153 -23.04 -25.08 -11.13
C VAL A 153 -23.01 -26.48 -11.72
N THR A 154 -22.09 -26.71 -12.66
CA THR A 154 -21.76 -28.05 -13.15
C THR A 154 -20.26 -28.30 -13.08
N TRP A 155 -19.83 -29.52 -13.41
CA TRP A 155 -18.42 -29.85 -13.54
C TRP A 155 -18.14 -30.70 -14.79
N ASN A 156 -16.87 -30.83 -15.13
CA ASN A 156 -16.38 -31.91 -15.96
C ASN A 156 -15.20 -32.60 -15.27
N TRP A 157 -15.10 -33.92 -15.44
CA TRP A 157 -14.09 -34.78 -14.84
C TRP A 157 -13.50 -35.73 -15.87
N GLN A 158 -12.18 -35.89 -15.88
CA GLN A 158 -11.51 -36.98 -16.60
C GLN A 158 -10.21 -37.43 -15.91
N SER A 159 -9.90 -38.72 -16.06
CA SER A 159 -8.66 -39.32 -15.56
C SER A 159 -7.43 -39.03 -16.44
N THR A 160 -7.57 -38.76 -17.76
CA THR A 160 -6.42 -38.61 -18.69
C THR A 160 -6.65 -37.72 -19.95
N GLY A 161 -6.98 -36.43 -19.78
CA GLY A 161 -6.48 -35.38 -20.69
C GLY A 161 -7.21 -35.03 -22.01
N VAL A 162 -8.46 -35.43 -22.28
CA VAL A 162 -9.22 -34.98 -23.47
C VAL A 162 -10.54 -34.29 -23.09
N TRP A 163 -10.45 -33.00 -22.79
CA TRP A 163 -11.58 -32.22 -22.27
C TRP A 163 -12.75 -32.08 -23.26
N SER A 164 -13.93 -32.57 -22.87
CA SER A 164 -15.20 -32.18 -23.50
C SER A 164 -15.91 -31.16 -22.61
N GLN A 165 -16.01 -29.92 -23.06
CA GLN A 165 -16.76 -28.89 -22.34
C GLN A 165 -18.22 -29.30 -22.18
N PRO A 166 -18.89 -29.01 -21.04
CA PRO A 166 -20.31 -29.27 -20.90
C PRO A 166 -21.08 -28.50 -21.99
N ALA A 167 -21.87 -29.21 -22.79
CA ALA A 167 -22.71 -28.59 -23.80
C ALA A 167 -23.76 -27.70 -23.13
N VAL A 168 -24.13 -26.58 -23.76
CA VAL A 168 -25.22 -25.70 -23.27
C VAL A 168 -26.46 -26.54 -22.95
N GLY A 169 -27.03 -26.34 -21.76
CA GLY A 169 -28.16 -27.13 -21.25
C GLY A 169 -27.79 -28.41 -20.51
N SER A 170 -26.50 -28.79 -20.43
CA SER A 170 -26.04 -29.91 -19.59
C SER A 170 -26.51 -29.74 -18.15
N ALA A 171 -26.83 -30.85 -17.50
CA ALA A 171 -27.36 -30.84 -16.15
C ALA A 171 -26.35 -30.24 -15.14
N PRO A 172 -26.84 -29.51 -14.12
CA PRO A 172 -26.03 -29.11 -12.98
C PRO A 172 -25.61 -30.32 -12.14
N LEU A 173 -24.72 -30.09 -11.18
CA LEU A 173 -24.20 -31.11 -10.26
C LEU A 173 -25.34 -31.78 -9.47
N PRO A 174 -25.40 -33.13 -9.45
CA PRO A 174 -26.44 -33.84 -8.71
C PRO A 174 -26.14 -33.84 -7.21
N GLY A 175 -27.19 -33.79 -6.38
CA GLY A 175 -27.07 -33.81 -4.92
C GLY A 175 -26.47 -35.08 -4.34
N ALA A 176 -26.44 -36.18 -5.10
CA ALA A 176 -25.90 -37.47 -4.65
C ALA A 176 -24.41 -37.44 -4.27
N ILE A 177 -23.67 -36.43 -4.72
CA ILE A 177 -22.26 -36.19 -4.39
C ILE A 177 -22.05 -34.98 -3.49
N LEU A 178 -23.13 -34.42 -2.96
CA LEU A 178 -23.16 -33.23 -2.13
C LEU A 178 -23.75 -33.53 -0.76
N GLU A 179 -23.22 -32.82 0.22
CA GLU A 179 -23.59 -32.92 1.62
C GLU A 179 -23.76 -31.53 2.20
N TYR A 180 -24.65 -31.39 3.19
CA TYR A 180 -24.88 -30.15 3.89
C TYR A 180 -25.08 -30.36 5.38
N GLN A 181 -24.87 -29.30 6.14
CA GLN A 181 -25.25 -29.24 7.55
C GLN A 181 -26.59 -28.49 7.66
N ASP A 182 -27.55 -29.02 8.44
CA ASP A 182 -28.80 -28.33 8.74
C ASP A 182 -28.49 -26.97 9.38
N GLY A 183 -29.13 -25.90 8.90
CA GLY A 183 -28.83 -24.52 9.29
C GLY A 183 -27.58 -23.92 8.63
N GLY A 184 -26.94 -24.63 7.69
CA GLY A 184 -25.75 -24.16 6.98
C GLY A 184 -24.53 -24.04 7.89
N THR A 185 -23.39 -23.73 7.29
CA THR A 185 -22.16 -23.51 8.05
C THR A 185 -21.50 -22.18 7.72
N SER A 186 -21.15 -21.43 8.76
CA SER A 186 -20.22 -20.30 8.69
C SER A 186 -18.96 -20.56 9.52
N ASP A 187 -18.85 -21.73 10.12
CA ASP A 187 -17.73 -22.11 10.98
C ASP A 187 -16.57 -22.63 10.12
N ASP A 188 -15.42 -22.01 10.29
CA ASP A 188 -14.19 -22.39 9.60
C ASP A 188 -13.61 -23.72 10.12
N GLN A 189 -14.05 -24.19 11.29
CA GLN A 189 -13.71 -25.48 11.88
C GLN A 189 -14.74 -26.59 11.60
N ALA A 190 -15.91 -26.26 11.04
CA ALA A 190 -16.90 -27.27 10.68
C ALA A 190 -16.30 -28.21 9.65
N HIS A 191 -16.29 -29.49 10.00
CA HIS A 191 -16.00 -30.58 9.10
C HIS A 191 -17.00 -31.69 9.42
N PRO A 192 -17.46 -32.42 8.41
CA PRO A 192 -18.41 -33.47 8.65
C PRO A 192 -17.80 -34.59 9.51
N PRO A 193 -18.63 -35.32 10.27
CA PRO A 193 -18.16 -36.36 11.17
C PRO A 193 -17.39 -37.46 10.43
N ALA A 194 -16.49 -38.14 11.15
CA ALA A 194 -15.70 -39.23 10.60
C ALA A 194 -16.53 -40.50 10.30
N ASN A 195 -17.77 -40.57 10.81
CA ASN A 195 -18.67 -41.71 10.70
C ASN A 195 -20.11 -41.21 10.52
N TYR A 196 -20.86 -41.80 9.61
CA TYR A 196 -22.23 -41.43 9.31
C TYR A 196 -23.17 -42.55 9.70
N ALA A 197 -24.40 -42.20 10.07
CA ALA A 197 -25.44 -43.21 10.16
C ALA A 197 -25.60 -43.91 8.80
N PRO A 198 -25.69 -45.25 8.77
CA PRO A 198 -25.92 -45.98 7.53
C PRO A 198 -27.28 -45.61 6.92
N ILE A 199 -27.44 -45.82 5.62
CA ILE A 199 -28.69 -45.59 4.89
C ILE A 199 -29.32 -46.95 4.59
N ALA A 200 -30.47 -47.22 5.20
CA ALA A 200 -31.24 -48.44 4.98
C ALA A 200 -32.09 -48.35 3.69
N ASP A 201 -32.10 -49.41 2.89
CA ASP A 201 -32.84 -49.43 1.62
C ASP A 201 -34.29 -49.87 1.79
N ASN A 202 -35.22 -49.10 1.22
CA ASN A 202 -36.59 -49.57 1.03
C ASN A 202 -36.63 -50.69 -0.02
N LYS A 203 -37.52 -51.68 0.17
CA LYS A 203 -37.63 -52.83 -0.74
C LYS A 203 -39.08 -53.18 -1.05
N SER A 204 -39.33 -53.70 -2.24
CA SER A 204 -40.64 -54.26 -2.63
C SER A 204 -40.47 -55.64 -3.22
N LEU A 205 -41.25 -56.63 -2.76
CA LEU A 205 -41.23 -58.02 -3.20
C LEU A 205 -42.65 -58.51 -3.48
N VAL A 206 -42.79 -59.50 -4.36
CA VAL A 206 -44.05 -60.24 -4.58
C VAL A 206 -43.90 -61.61 -3.93
N VAL A 207 -44.89 -62.01 -3.14
CA VAL A 207 -44.93 -63.31 -2.45
C VAL A 207 -46.12 -64.08 -2.99
N PHE A 208 -45.86 -65.27 -3.51
CA PHE A 208 -46.92 -66.20 -3.89
C PHE A 208 -47.33 -66.97 -2.65
N GLY A 209 -48.63 -67.01 -2.37
CA GLY A 209 -49.19 -67.63 -1.18
C GLY A 209 -48.69 -69.06 -1.04
N GLY A 210 -48.40 -69.46 0.20
CA GLY A 210 -47.98 -70.83 0.53
C GLY A 210 -46.48 -71.08 0.44
N ALA A 211 -45.77 -70.24 -0.30
CA ALA A 211 -44.32 -70.31 -0.40
C ALA A 211 -43.69 -69.27 0.53
N PHE A 212 -42.62 -69.68 1.23
CA PHE A 212 -41.74 -68.73 1.88
C PHE A 212 -40.91 -67.97 0.83
N THR A 213 -40.62 -66.69 1.09
CA THR A 213 -39.80 -65.82 0.25
C THR A 213 -38.60 -65.34 1.04
N ASP A 214 -37.40 -65.50 0.47
CA ASP A 214 -36.18 -64.94 1.04
C ASP A 214 -36.19 -63.41 0.94
N VAL A 215 -35.88 -62.74 2.03
CA VAL A 215 -35.81 -61.29 2.16
C VAL A 215 -34.42 -60.90 2.62
N LEU A 216 -33.59 -60.49 1.66
CA LEU A 216 -32.29 -59.86 1.93
C LEU A 216 -32.48 -58.36 2.19
N LEU A 217 -32.17 -57.91 3.41
CA LEU A 217 -32.08 -56.49 3.74
C LEU A 217 -30.78 -55.91 3.21
N THR A 218 -30.83 -54.70 2.67
CA THR A 218 -29.66 -53.99 2.16
C THR A 218 -29.59 -52.60 2.78
N ALA A 219 -28.36 -52.12 2.91
CA ALA A 219 -28.06 -50.77 3.36
C ALA A 219 -26.73 -50.38 2.73
N ALA A 220 -26.52 -49.08 2.59
CA ALA A 220 -25.22 -48.53 2.26
C ALA A 220 -24.67 -47.80 3.49
N ASP A 221 -23.40 -48.05 3.78
CA ASP A 221 -22.64 -47.22 4.71
C ASP A 221 -21.59 -46.48 3.92
N PHE A 222 -21.45 -45.18 4.17
CA PHE A 222 -20.50 -44.39 3.40
C PHE A 222 -19.06 -44.81 3.71
N GLU A 223 -18.76 -45.08 4.97
CA GLU A 223 -17.45 -45.55 5.42
C GLU A 223 -17.20 -47.05 5.14
N ASN A 224 -18.19 -47.76 4.60
CA ASN A 224 -18.22 -49.22 4.47
C ASN A 224 -17.96 -49.94 5.81
N SER A 225 -18.44 -49.37 6.91
CA SER A 225 -18.42 -49.95 8.24
C SER A 225 -19.21 -51.26 8.30
N ALA A 226 -18.91 -52.11 9.29
CA ALA A 226 -19.64 -53.36 9.47
C ALA A 226 -21.07 -53.07 9.98
N LEU A 227 -22.07 -53.58 9.27
CA LEU A 227 -23.47 -53.25 9.52
C LEU A 227 -24.21 -54.33 10.29
N THR A 228 -25.00 -53.88 11.27
CA THR A 228 -25.92 -54.67 12.08
C THR A 228 -27.36 -54.23 11.79
N TYR A 229 -28.23 -55.18 11.46
CA TYR A 229 -29.61 -54.91 11.05
C TYR A 229 -30.58 -55.23 12.19
N THR A 230 -31.50 -54.33 12.48
CA THR A 230 -32.54 -54.51 13.51
C THR A 230 -33.92 -54.36 12.89
N VAL A 231 -34.75 -55.39 13.02
CA VAL A 231 -36.16 -55.32 12.62
C VAL A 231 -36.91 -54.52 13.68
N LEU A 232 -37.60 -53.46 13.25
CA LEU A 232 -38.31 -52.54 14.12
C LEU A 232 -39.79 -52.90 14.24
N THR A 233 -40.40 -53.28 13.12
CA THR A 233 -41.78 -53.80 13.06
C THR A 233 -41.78 -55.13 12.33
N ASN A 234 -42.65 -56.05 12.73
CA ASN A 234 -42.83 -57.34 12.04
C ASN A 234 -43.97 -57.22 11.01
N PRO A 235 -43.95 -58.04 9.94
CA PRO A 235 -45.06 -58.13 9.01
C PRO A 235 -46.26 -58.81 9.66
N THR A 236 -47.43 -58.58 9.10
CA THR A 236 -48.70 -58.82 9.78
C THR A 236 -49.58 -59.89 9.13
N LYS A 237 -49.27 -60.23 7.88
CA LYS A 237 -49.90 -61.31 7.11
C LYS A 237 -48.95 -62.50 6.92
N GLY A 238 -47.84 -62.54 7.65
CA GLY A 238 -46.90 -63.67 7.70
C GLY A 238 -45.90 -63.54 8.84
N THR A 239 -44.96 -64.49 8.94
CA THR A 239 -43.87 -64.49 9.92
C THR A 239 -42.52 -64.27 9.26
N LEU A 240 -41.64 -63.52 9.93
CA LEU A 240 -40.22 -63.50 9.63
C LEU A 240 -39.49 -64.56 10.48
N SER A 241 -38.58 -65.29 9.85
CA SER A 241 -37.61 -66.16 10.52
C SER A 241 -36.21 -65.91 9.97
N GLY A 242 -35.18 -66.45 10.64
CA GLY A 242 -33.78 -66.23 10.29
C GLY A 242 -33.09 -65.14 11.10
N THR A 243 -31.99 -64.60 10.58
CA THR A 243 -31.19 -63.56 11.25
C THR A 243 -30.81 -62.49 10.23
N ALA A 244 -31.20 -61.25 10.52
CA ALA A 244 -30.92 -60.13 9.64
C ALA A 244 -29.41 -60.01 9.33
N PRO A 245 -29.01 -59.65 8.09
CA PRO A 245 -29.85 -59.17 7.00
C PRO A 245 -30.58 -60.26 6.19
N ASN A 246 -30.39 -61.55 6.50
CA ASN A 246 -30.98 -62.66 5.76
C ASN A 246 -32.23 -63.19 6.48
N LEU A 247 -33.40 -62.74 6.03
CA LEU A 247 -34.69 -63.12 6.60
C LEU A 247 -35.48 -64.01 5.64
N VAL A 248 -36.40 -64.80 6.18
CA VAL A 248 -37.36 -65.60 5.42
C VAL A 248 -38.75 -65.16 5.83
N TYR A 249 -39.52 -64.65 4.87
CA TYR A 249 -40.93 -64.31 5.06
C TYR A 249 -41.81 -65.49 4.67
N THR A 250 -42.67 -65.94 5.58
CA THR A 250 -43.68 -66.99 5.30
C THR A 250 -45.08 -66.39 5.48
N PRO A 251 -45.88 -66.24 4.40
CA PRO A 251 -47.25 -65.73 4.53
C PRO A 251 -48.11 -66.71 5.32
N PHE A 252 -49.07 -66.21 6.10
CA PHE A 252 -50.09 -67.06 6.70
C PHE A 252 -51.03 -67.60 5.61
N PRO A 253 -51.61 -68.81 5.77
CA PRO A 253 -52.54 -69.38 4.80
C PRO A 253 -53.68 -68.42 4.42
N GLY A 254 -53.98 -68.32 3.12
CA GLY A 254 -55.04 -67.45 2.58
C GLY A 254 -54.74 -65.94 2.58
N SER A 255 -53.53 -65.52 2.95
CA SER A 255 -53.13 -64.10 2.94
C SER A 255 -53.09 -63.52 1.52
N SER A 256 -53.58 -62.29 1.36
CA SER A 256 -53.57 -61.56 0.09
C SER A 256 -53.40 -60.06 0.29
N GLY A 257 -53.04 -59.33 -0.77
CA GLY A 257 -52.86 -57.89 -0.73
C GLY A 257 -51.46 -57.48 -0.27
N ILE A 258 -51.30 -56.28 0.27
CA ILE A 258 -49.98 -55.80 0.75
C ILE A 258 -49.78 -56.18 2.21
N ASP A 259 -48.56 -56.59 2.53
CA ASP A 259 -47.98 -56.72 3.87
C ASP A 259 -46.67 -55.92 3.91
N SER A 260 -46.18 -55.53 5.09
CA SER A 260 -44.93 -54.76 5.18
C SER A 260 -44.28 -54.85 6.55
N PHE A 261 -42.99 -54.57 6.61
CA PHE A 261 -42.24 -54.47 7.85
C PHE A 261 -41.12 -53.43 7.72
N THR A 262 -40.66 -52.88 8.85
CA THR A 262 -39.60 -51.87 8.87
C THR A 262 -38.36 -52.34 9.62
N PHE A 263 -37.21 -51.83 9.22
CA PHE A 263 -35.92 -52.12 9.85
C PHE A 263 -35.05 -50.87 9.90
N SER A 264 -34.10 -50.84 10.83
CA SER A 264 -32.98 -49.91 10.83
C SER A 264 -31.67 -50.67 10.80
N VAL A 265 -30.60 -49.94 10.49
CA VAL A 265 -29.25 -50.47 10.36
C VAL A 265 -28.33 -49.64 11.24
N SER A 266 -27.36 -50.27 11.90
CA SER A 266 -26.36 -49.60 12.69
C SER A 266 -24.97 -50.05 12.29
N ASP A 267 -24.03 -49.12 12.27
CA ASP A 267 -22.60 -49.35 12.07
C ASP A 267 -21.84 -49.66 13.38
N GLY A 268 -22.57 -49.80 14.50
CA GLY A 268 -22.05 -49.98 15.85
C GLY A 268 -21.90 -48.70 16.67
N SER A 269 -22.08 -47.52 16.07
CA SER A 269 -22.03 -46.21 16.73
C SER A 269 -23.29 -45.37 16.48
N LEU A 270 -23.80 -45.36 15.25
CA LEU A 270 -24.97 -44.61 14.79
C LEU A 270 -25.99 -45.57 14.15
N SER A 271 -27.25 -45.14 14.10
CA SER A 271 -28.37 -45.91 13.52
C SER A 271 -29.03 -45.12 12.39
N SER A 272 -29.44 -45.83 11.33
CA SER A 272 -30.16 -45.29 10.19
C SER A 272 -31.55 -44.80 10.56
N ASP A 273 -32.10 -43.92 9.72
CA ASP A 273 -33.55 -43.76 9.63
C ASP A 273 -34.22 -45.11 9.26
N PRO A 274 -35.45 -45.40 9.72
CA PRO A 274 -36.15 -46.63 9.37
C PRO A 274 -36.42 -46.78 7.87
N ALA A 275 -36.13 -47.95 7.30
CA ALA A 275 -36.54 -48.35 5.96
C ALA A 275 -37.69 -49.37 6.00
N THR A 276 -38.47 -49.42 4.92
CA THR A 276 -39.67 -50.25 4.78
C THR A 276 -39.49 -51.30 3.68
N VAL A 277 -39.79 -52.55 4.02
CA VAL A 277 -39.98 -53.65 3.07
C VAL A 277 -41.48 -53.87 2.84
N THR A 278 -41.91 -53.76 1.58
CA THR A 278 -43.29 -53.97 1.14
C THR A 278 -43.42 -55.31 0.43
N LEU A 279 -44.40 -56.12 0.81
CA LEU A 279 -44.65 -57.48 0.32
C LEU A 279 -46.03 -57.53 -0.35
N SER A 280 -46.08 -57.76 -1.65
CA SER A 280 -47.32 -57.95 -2.40
C SER A 280 -47.69 -59.44 -2.42
N LEU A 281 -48.64 -59.83 -1.58
CA LEU A 281 -49.10 -61.20 -1.40
C LEU A 281 -50.18 -61.58 -2.43
N VAL A 282 -49.93 -62.67 -3.14
CA VAL A 282 -50.89 -63.33 -4.04
C VAL A 282 -51.49 -64.53 -3.29
N PRO A 283 -52.82 -64.69 -3.18
CA PRO A 283 -53.42 -65.76 -2.36
C PRO A 283 -53.09 -67.20 -2.83
N GLU A 284 -53.05 -68.14 -1.87
CA GLU A 284 -52.92 -69.60 -2.11
C GLU A 284 -54.13 -70.23 -2.81
N SER A 285 -53.91 -71.39 -3.42
CA SER A 285 -54.95 -72.23 -4.00
C SER A 285 -55.81 -72.94 -2.92
N GLY A 286 -57.03 -72.46 -2.68
CA GLY A 286 -58.27 -73.19 -2.36
C GLY A 286 -58.41 -74.19 -1.18
N SER A 287 -57.39 -74.96 -0.75
CA SER A 287 -57.60 -76.08 0.19
C SER A 287 -57.75 -75.68 1.67
N ASP A 288 -57.04 -74.63 2.09
CA ASP A 288 -56.90 -74.24 3.51
C ASP A 288 -57.82 -73.05 3.89
N LEU A 289 -58.70 -72.66 2.96
CA LEU A 289 -59.69 -71.61 3.11
C LEU A 289 -61.09 -72.22 3.14
N LYS A 290 -61.77 -72.15 4.29
CA LYS A 290 -63.12 -72.71 4.48
C LYS A 290 -64.17 -71.59 4.41
N VAL A 291 -64.93 -71.59 3.32
CA VAL A 291 -65.97 -70.58 3.06
C VAL A 291 -67.29 -70.98 3.71
N TRP A 292 -67.84 -70.11 4.56
CA TRP A 292 -69.16 -70.30 5.17
C TRP A 292 -70.27 -69.99 4.16
N ASN A 293 -71.17 -70.96 3.92
CA ASN A 293 -72.40 -70.77 3.14
C ASN A 293 -73.66 -70.78 4.02
N GLY A 294 -73.58 -71.35 5.23
CA GLY A 294 -74.68 -71.39 6.20
C GLY A 294 -75.96 -72.05 5.70
N SER A 295 -75.85 -73.06 4.84
CA SER A 295 -76.99 -73.61 4.09
C SER A 295 -78.02 -74.39 4.91
N THR A 296 -77.67 -74.90 6.09
CA THR A 296 -78.54 -75.82 6.87
C THR A 296 -78.90 -75.29 8.26
N ASP A 297 -77.91 -74.89 9.06
CA ASP A 297 -78.10 -74.38 10.42
C ASP A 297 -76.99 -73.36 10.76
N THR A 298 -76.86 -72.98 12.03
CA THR A 298 -75.85 -72.02 12.51
C THR A 298 -74.58 -72.66 13.06
N LEU A 299 -74.44 -73.99 13.04
CA LEU A 299 -73.39 -74.72 13.74
C LEU A 299 -72.15 -74.92 12.85
N TRP A 300 -70.96 -74.60 13.39
CA TRP A 300 -69.70 -74.87 12.69
C TRP A 300 -69.41 -76.36 12.50
N THR A 301 -70.05 -77.25 13.28
CA THR A 301 -69.92 -78.71 13.16
C THR A 301 -70.64 -79.31 11.95
N THR A 302 -71.61 -78.59 11.39
CA THR A 302 -72.44 -79.13 10.32
C THR A 302 -71.70 -78.94 9.00
N ALA A 303 -71.13 -80.03 8.48
CA ALA A 303 -70.29 -80.02 7.26
C ALA A 303 -70.95 -79.30 6.09
N ALA A 304 -72.27 -79.47 5.90
CA ALA A 304 -73.03 -78.85 4.82
C ALA A 304 -73.02 -77.30 4.83
N ASN A 305 -72.75 -76.66 5.97
CA ASN A 305 -72.64 -75.20 6.07
C ASN A 305 -71.34 -74.63 5.49
N TRP A 306 -70.42 -75.49 5.07
CA TRP A 306 -69.13 -75.13 4.50
C TRP A 306 -69.09 -75.48 3.02
N ASN A 307 -68.51 -74.60 2.20
CA ASN A 307 -68.25 -74.92 0.80
C ASN A 307 -67.32 -76.15 0.70
N GLY A 308 -67.67 -77.11 -0.15
CA GLY A 308 -66.99 -78.42 -0.22
C GLY A 308 -67.38 -79.43 0.87
N ALA A 309 -68.31 -79.09 1.77
CA ALA A 309 -68.82 -79.96 2.83
C ALA A 309 -67.76 -80.52 3.79
N VAL A 310 -66.78 -79.69 4.17
CA VAL A 310 -65.71 -80.03 5.12
C VAL A 310 -65.71 -79.07 6.30
N VAL A 311 -65.75 -79.62 7.52
CA VAL A 311 -65.67 -78.84 8.76
C VAL A 311 -64.23 -78.31 8.93
N PRO A 312 -64.05 -77.02 9.26
CA PRO A 312 -62.72 -76.46 9.49
C PRO A 312 -61.96 -77.10 10.65
N ASP A 313 -60.65 -77.23 10.47
CA ASP A 313 -59.70 -77.66 11.50
C ASP A 313 -58.78 -76.51 11.99
N THR A 314 -57.75 -76.86 12.78
CA THR A 314 -56.83 -75.89 13.40
C THR A 314 -55.96 -75.11 12.40
N ASN A 315 -55.74 -75.63 11.20
CA ASN A 315 -54.92 -74.99 10.15
C ASN A 315 -55.76 -74.11 9.22
N ASP A 316 -57.08 -74.31 9.22
CA ASP A 316 -57.99 -73.65 8.29
C ASP A 316 -58.28 -72.19 8.66
N ALA A 317 -58.30 -71.34 7.62
CA ALA A 317 -58.84 -69.99 7.70
C ALA A 317 -60.34 -70.00 7.38
N ILE A 318 -61.13 -69.29 8.17
CA ILE A 318 -62.59 -69.17 8.00
C ILE A 318 -62.91 -67.94 7.17
N LEU A 319 -63.63 -68.08 6.06
CA LEU A 319 -64.07 -66.97 5.21
C LEU A 319 -65.59 -66.77 5.29
N PHE A 320 -65.99 -65.55 5.63
CA PHE A 320 -67.35 -65.03 5.43
C PHE A 320 -67.35 -64.06 4.25
N ASN A 321 -68.01 -64.40 3.16
CA ASN A 321 -68.02 -63.58 1.94
C ASN A 321 -69.43 -63.50 1.31
N GLY A 322 -69.54 -63.03 0.07
CA GLY A 322 -70.80 -62.97 -0.67
C GLY A 322 -71.55 -64.31 -0.79
N ASP A 323 -70.88 -65.45 -0.60
CA ASP A 323 -71.50 -66.78 -0.59
C ASP A 323 -72.13 -67.14 0.77
N SER A 324 -71.87 -66.34 1.81
CA SER A 324 -72.51 -66.43 3.11
C SER A 324 -73.93 -65.85 3.04
N LEU A 325 -74.86 -66.61 2.45
CA LEU A 325 -76.22 -66.14 2.13
C LEU A 325 -77.25 -66.35 3.26
N SER A 326 -77.02 -67.29 4.18
CA SER A 326 -77.93 -67.61 5.29
C SER A 326 -77.20 -67.91 6.61
N ASN A 327 -77.94 -67.91 7.73
CA ASN A 327 -77.44 -68.32 9.06
C ASN A 327 -76.17 -67.58 9.53
N LEU A 328 -76.10 -66.27 9.32
CA LEU A 328 -74.94 -65.42 9.66
C LEU A 328 -74.69 -65.26 11.17
N ALA A 329 -75.65 -65.62 12.02
CA ALA A 329 -75.48 -65.72 13.46
C ALA A 329 -75.00 -67.13 13.83
N THR A 330 -73.69 -67.36 13.77
CA THR A 330 -73.06 -68.67 13.91
C THR A 330 -72.76 -69.04 15.36
N SER A 331 -72.68 -70.35 15.62
CA SER A 331 -72.47 -70.93 16.95
C SER A 331 -71.33 -71.96 16.92
N LEU A 332 -70.41 -71.80 17.87
CA LEU A 332 -69.35 -72.78 18.13
C LEU A 332 -69.96 -73.91 18.97
N ASN A 333 -70.28 -75.04 18.33
CA ASN A 333 -70.75 -76.24 19.03
C ASN A 333 -69.55 -76.97 19.66
N GLY A 334 -69.17 -76.55 20.88
CA GLY A 334 -67.92 -76.89 21.55
C GLY A 334 -66.78 -75.92 21.20
N ASN A 335 -65.68 -75.96 21.97
CA ASN A 335 -64.49 -75.13 21.72
C ASN A 335 -63.93 -75.41 20.32
N ARG A 336 -63.54 -74.36 19.60
CA ARG A 336 -63.01 -74.45 18.24
C ARG A 336 -61.66 -73.77 18.14
N THR A 337 -60.82 -74.28 17.25
CA THR A 337 -59.57 -73.64 16.85
C THR A 337 -59.62 -73.39 15.37
N ALA A 338 -59.19 -72.22 14.94
CA ALA A 338 -59.01 -71.87 13.54
C ALA A 338 -57.72 -71.05 13.41
N SER A 339 -57.13 -71.05 12.22
CA SER A 339 -55.94 -70.25 11.97
C SER A 339 -56.27 -68.77 11.82
N ARG A 340 -57.39 -68.42 11.17
CA ARG A 340 -57.78 -67.03 10.94
C ARG A 340 -59.28 -66.87 10.70
N ILE A 341 -59.82 -65.68 10.95
CA ILE A 341 -61.16 -65.27 10.47
C ILE A 341 -61.01 -64.17 9.41
N VAL A 342 -61.63 -64.34 8.25
CA VAL A 342 -61.63 -63.37 7.14
C VAL A 342 -63.08 -63.01 6.81
N VAL A 343 -63.39 -61.71 6.69
CA VAL A 343 -64.73 -61.20 6.38
C VAL A 343 -64.71 -60.28 5.15
N GLN A 344 -65.09 -60.82 3.99
CA GLN A 344 -65.08 -60.18 2.68
C GLN A 344 -66.51 -59.90 2.18
N ASN A 345 -67.08 -58.80 2.64
CA ASN A 345 -68.42 -58.33 2.26
C ASN A 345 -69.54 -59.41 2.26
N PRO A 346 -69.85 -60.03 3.41
CA PRO A 346 -70.97 -60.97 3.53
C PRO A 346 -72.33 -60.30 3.30
N ALA A 347 -73.37 -61.10 3.07
CA ALA A 347 -74.73 -60.62 2.81
C ALA A 347 -75.36 -59.84 3.99
N GLY A 348 -74.76 -59.90 5.18
CA GLY A 348 -75.18 -59.19 6.37
C GLY A 348 -74.14 -59.27 7.50
N ALA A 349 -74.47 -58.70 8.66
CA ALA A 349 -73.59 -58.79 9.83
C ALA A 349 -73.42 -60.24 10.31
N VAL A 350 -72.18 -60.60 10.65
CA VAL A 350 -71.81 -61.94 11.12
C VAL A 350 -71.71 -61.93 12.64
N SER A 351 -72.18 -62.98 13.30
CA SER A 351 -71.88 -63.20 14.72
C SER A 351 -71.35 -64.61 15.02
N ILE A 352 -70.48 -64.71 16.03
CA ILE A 352 -69.87 -65.96 16.50
C ILE A 352 -70.09 -66.07 18.00
N ALA A 353 -70.89 -67.05 18.42
CA ALA A 353 -71.38 -67.19 19.80
C ALA A 353 -71.11 -68.56 20.45
N ASN A 354 -71.33 -68.60 21.77
CA ASN A 354 -71.38 -69.75 22.68
C ASN A 354 -70.05 -70.21 23.32
N ASN A 355 -69.25 -71.05 22.64
CA ASN A 355 -68.06 -71.68 23.25
C ASN A 355 -66.77 -70.88 23.00
N ILE A 356 -65.60 -71.40 23.39
CA ILE A 356 -64.32 -70.70 23.21
C ILE A 356 -63.82 -70.84 21.76
N LEU A 357 -63.39 -69.72 21.17
CA LEU A 357 -62.62 -69.66 19.93
C LEU A 357 -61.14 -69.47 20.25
N THR A 358 -60.31 -70.44 19.92
CA THR A 358 -58.86 -70.30 19.95
C THR A 358 -58.38 -69.93 18.56
N LEU A 359 -57.60 -68.86 18.45
CA LEU A 359 -57.01 -68.47 17.18
C LEU A 359 -55.49 -68.65 17.27
N SER A 360 -54.89 -69.24 16.23
CA SER A 360 -53.43 -69.25 16.02
C SER A 360 -52.97 -68.12 15.09
N GLY A 361 -53.89 -67.34 14.54
CA GLY A 361 -53.66 -66.14 13.74
C GLY A 361 -54.78 -65.11 13.92
N GLY A 362 -54.88 -64.15 13.02
CA GLY A 362 -55.65 -62.92 13.22
C GLY A 362 -57.12 -62.93 12.81
N ILE A 363 -57.69 -61.73 12.77
CA ILE A 363 -58.99 -61.43 12.15
C ILE A 363 -58.75 -60.39 11.05
N GLU A 364 -59.27 -60.59 9.84
CA GLU A 364 -59.21 -59.63 8.74
C GLU A 364 -60.61 -59.31 8.22
N MET A 365 -61.05 -58.07 8.43
CA MET A 365 -62.29 -57.57 7.87
C MET A 365 -61.95 -56.58 6.76
N LEU A 366 -62.19 -56.95 5.50
CA LEU A 366 -61.97 -56.05 4.37
C LEU A 366 -62.98 -54.88 4.40
N PRO A 367 -62.67 -53.70 3.84
CA PRO A 367 -63.60 -52.57 3.81
C PRO A 367 -65.00 -52.95 3.30
N ALA A 368 -66.05 -52.65 4.09
CA ALA A 368 -67.47 -52.65 3.70
C ALA A 368 -68.33 -52.12 4.87
N THR A 369 -69.62 -52.46 4.93
CA THR A 369 -70.55 -52.04 5.99
C THR A 369 -70.99 -53.15 6.94
N ALA A 370 -70.79 -54.43 6.57
CA ALA A 370 -71.18 -55.56 7.41
C ALA A 370 -70.20 -55.77 8.58
N ASN A 371 -70.73 -55.71 9.80
CA ASN A 371 -69.96 -55.85 11.05
C ASN A 371 -69.76 -57.31 11.46
N LEU A 372 -68.79 -57.55 12.35
CA LEU A 372 -68.56 -58.83 13.01
C LEU A 372 -68.75 -58.67 14.53
N THR A 373 -69.54 -59.54 15.14
CA THR A 373 -69.71 -59.60 16.60
C THR A 373 -69.26 -60.96 17.13
N ILE A 374 -68.31 -60.98 18.07
CA ILE A 374 -67.86 -62.20 18.75
C ILE A 374 -68.28 -62.11 20.22
N SER A 375 -69.32 -62.86 20.57
CA SER A 375 -69.75 -63.03 21.97
C SER A 375 -69.13 -64.28 22.62
N SER A 376 -68.48 -65.11 21.82
CA SER A 376 -67.63 -66.23 22.27
C SER A 376 -66.40 -65.71 23.02
N GLY A 377 -65.93 -66.43 24.03
CA GLY A 377 -64.61 -66.17 24.59
C GLY A 377 -63.53 -66.42 23.55
N VAL A 378 -62.53 -65.55 23.44
CA VAL A 378 -61.44 -65.67 22.47
C VAL A 378 -60.11 -65.85 23.20
N THR A 379 -59.40 -66.93 22.89
CA THR A 379 -58.06 -67.19 23.43
C THR A 379 -56.98 -66.88 22.40
N LEU A 380 -56.08 -65.95 22.74
CA LEU A 380 -54.90 -65.59 21.94
C LEU A 380 -53.76 -66.56 22.23
N SER A 381 -53.62 -67.61 21.42
CA SER A 381 -52.56 -68.62 21.61
C SER A 381 -51.14 -68.13 21.24
N VAL A 382 -51.08 -67.09 20.40
CA VAL A 382 -49.88 -66.37 19.95
C VAL A 382 -50.21 -64.89 19.81
N ALA A 383 -49.23 -64.02 19.56
CA ALA A 383 -49.50 -62.62 19.24
C ALA A 383 -50.29 -62.53 17.93
N GLN A 384 -51.31 -61.68 17.87
CA GLN A 384 -52.23 -61.62 16.74
C GLN A 384 -52.42 -60.20 16.24
N GLU A 385 -52.63 -60.06 14.93
CA GLU A 385 -53.15 -58.84 14.33
C GLU A 385 -54.62 -59.00 13.94
N TRP A 386 -55.43 -58.04 14.35
CA TRP A 386 -56.82 -57.90 13.95
C TRP A 386 -57.00 -56.63 13.11
N SER A 387 -57.21 -56.81 11.81
CA SER A 387 -57.42 -55.74 10.86
C SER A 387 -58.91 -55.49 10.64
N VAL A 388 -59.38 -54.27 10.94
CA VAL A 388 -60.78 -53.87 10.72
C VAL A 388 -60.83 -52.80 9.64
N GLY A 389 -61.41 -53.13 8.48
CA GLY A 389 -61.54 -52.24 7.34
C GLY A 389 -62.48 -51.05 7.60
N SER A 390 -62.34 -50.01 6.76
CA SER A 390 -63.14 -48.79 6.86
C SER A 390 -64.64 -49.08 6.83
N GLY A 391 -65.41 -48.34 7.63
CA GLY A 391 -66.87 -48.46 7.72
C GLY A 391 -67.37 -49.62 8.58
N ARG A 392 -66.48 -50.43 9.18
CA ARG A 392 -66.85 -51.60 9.98
C ARG A 392 -66.48 -51.48 11.46
N THR A 393 -67.20 -52.25 12.26
CA THR A 393 -66.91 -52.53 13.66
C THR A 393 -66.74 -54.03 13.89
N LEU A 394 -65.64 -54.41 14.56
CA LEU A 394 -65.48 -55.69 15.24
C LEU A 394 -65.84 -55.50 16.70
N LEU A 395 -66.97 -56.05 17.13
CA LEU A 395 -67.39 -56.04 18.54
C LEU A 395 -67.00 -57.37 19.20
N VAL A 396 -66.16 -57.31 20.23
CA VAL A 396 -65.84 -58.46 21.09
C VAL A 396 -66.46 -58.25 22.46
N SER A 397 -67.51 -59.03 22.74
CA SER A 397 -68.24 -59.01 24.01
C SER A 397 -68.01 -60.25 24.85
N GLY A 398 -67.40 -61.30 24.28
CA GLY A 398 -66.86 -62.42 25.05
C GLY A 398 -65.45 -62.10 25.61
N ALA A 399 -65.06 -62.77 26.69
CA ALA A 399 -63.78 -62.53 27.34
C ALA A 399 -62.59 -62.78 26.40
N LEU A 400 -61.66 -61.83 26.35
CA LEU A 400 -60.37 -61.99 25.69
C LEU A 400 -59.36 -62.57 26.69
N ALA A 401 -58.74 -63.69 26.39
CA ALA A 401 -57.80 -64.38 27.28
C ALA A 401 -56.49 -64.74 26.58
N GLY A 402 -55.40 -64.80 27.35
CA GLY A 402 -54.06 -65.17 26.88
C GLY A 402 -53.00 -64.16 27.36
N THR A 403 -51.73 -64.53 27.24
CA THR A 403 -50.59 -63.65 27.60
C THR A 403 -49.95 -62.99 26.38
N SER A 404 -50.52 -63.22 25.19
CA SER A 404 -50.00 -62.73 23.91
C SER A 404 -50.51 -61.33 23.58
N ALA A 405 -49.73 -60.54 22.86
CA ALA A 405 -50.12 -59.19 22.45
C ALA A 405 -51.18 -59.20 21.33
N LEU A 406 -52.03 -58.18 21.32
CA LEU A 406 -53.00 -57.93 20.25
C LEU A 406 -52.65 -56.64 19.50
N THR A 407 -52.49 -56.72 18.19
CA THR A 407 -52.28 -55.56 17.32
C THR A 407 -53.57 -55.27 16.55
N LYS A 408 -54.06 -54.02 16.60
CA LYS A 408 -55.20 -53.53 15.84
C LYS A 408 -54.70 -52.72 14.64
N THR A 409 -55.10 -53.13 13.44
CA THR A 409 -54.85 -52.41 12.17
C THR A 409 -56.15 -52.10 11.41
N GLY A 410 -56.03 -51.39 10.29
CA GLY A 410 -57.14 -50.94 9.46
C GLY A 410 -57.94 -49.81 10.09
N SER A 411 -58.49 -48.93 9.25
CA SER A 411 -59.13 -47.68 9.69
C SER A 411 -60.48 -47.83 10.40
N GLY A 412 -61.03 -49.05 10.48
CA GLY A 412 -62.26 -49.36 11.19
C GLY A 412 -62.10 -49.46 12.72
N THR A 413 -63.18 -49.87 13.38
CA THR A 413 -63.27 -49.89 14.85
C THR A 413 -63.16 -51.31 15.42
N LEU A 414 -62.27 -51.51 16.39
CA LEU A 414 -62.31 -52.66 17.29
C LEU A 414 -62.92 -52.20 18.62
N GLU A 415 -64.04 -52.80 19.03
CA GLU A 415 -64.69 -52.53 20.30
C GLU A 415 -64.59 -53.74 21.23
N ILE A 416 -63.99 -53.55 22.40
CA ILE A 416 -63.89 -54.57 23.46
C ILE A 416 -64.80 -54.14 24.61
N SER A 417 -65.84 -54.94 24.85
CA SER A 417 -66.84 -54.70 25.90
C SER A 417 -66.82 -55.73 27.02
N ALA A 418 -66.04 -56.80 26.88
CA ALA A 418 -65.94 -57.86 27.87
C ALA A 418 -65.12 -57.44 29.11
N VAL A 419 -65.70 -57.65 30.30
CA VAL A 419 -65.08 -57.37 31.62
C VAL A 419 -63.98 -58.40 31.92
N GLY A 420 -62.83 -57.94 32.45
CA GLY A 420 -61.76 -58.84 32.90
C GLY A 420 -60.99 -59.52 31.76
N SER A 421 -61.06 -58.97 30.55
CA SER A 421 -60.26 -59.43 29.42
C SER A 421 -58.78 -59.12 29.67
N THR A 422 -57.91 -60.09 29.40
CA THR A 422 -56.46 -60.02 29.66
C THR A 422 -55.71 -60.41 28.38
N THR A 423 -54.68 -59.64 28.01
CA THR A 423 -53.73 -59.91 26.92
C THR A 423 -52.32 -59.53 27.36
N GLY A 424 -51.29 -59.82 26.56
CA GLY A 424 -49.93 -59.31 26.74
C GLY A 424 -49.75 -57.83 26.35
N GLY A 425 -50.83 -57.06 26.22
CA GLY A 425 -50.84 -55.68 25.71
C GLY A 425 -51.69 -55.52 24.46
N ILE A 426 -52.03 -54.27 24.14
CA ILE A 426 -52.77 -53.91 22.93
C ILE A 426 -52.01 -52.81 22.19
N VAL A 427 -51.66 -53.05 20.93
CA VAL A 427 -51.03 -52.06 20.05
C VAL A 427 -52.06 -51.61 19.02
N VAL A 428 -52.26 -50.31 18.85
CA VAL A 428 -53.19 -49.75 17.86
C VAL A 428 -52.36 -49.00 16.81
N ASN A 429 -52.27 -49.59 15.62
CA ASN A 429 -51.52 -49.06 14.49
C ASN A 429 -52.36 -48.18 13.57
N ASP A 430 -53.67 -48.47 13.46
CA ASP A 430 -54.60 -47.71 12.62
C ASP A 430 -56.05 -47.88 13.11
N GLY A 431 -56.89 -46.91 12.76
CA GLY A 431 -58.30 -46.85 13.12
C GLY A 431 -58.54 -46.62 14.60
N THR A 432 -59.65 -47.15 15.11
CA THR A 432 -60.10 -46.89 16.49
C THR A 432 -60.15 -48.17 17.32
N LEU A 433 -59.55 -48.14 18.52
CA LEU A 433 -59.84 -49.05 19.62
C LEU A 433 -60.86 -48.39 20.55
N ARG A 434 -61.97 -49.06 20.85
CA ARG A 434 -62.96 -48.61 21.84
C ARG A 434 -63.03 -49.59 23.00
N LEU A 435 -62.81 -49.10 24.21
CA LEU A 435 -62.94 -49.86 25.45
C LEU A 435 -64.24 -49.44 26.14
N SER A 436 -65.29 -50.26 26.04
CA SER A 436 -66.65 -49.90 26.46
C SER A 436 -67.23 -50.74 27.59
N GLY A 437 -66.49 -51.72 28.11
CA GLY A 437 -66.90 -52.56 29.24
C GLY A 437 -66.20 -52.20 30.54
N GLY A 438 -65.87 -53.22 31.35
CA GLY A 438 -65.16 -53.04 32.62
C GLY A 438 -66.08 -52.87 33.83
N GLY A 439 -65.55 -53.18 35.00
CA GLY A 439 -66.17 -53.00 36.31
C GLY A 439 -65.15 -52.48 37.32
N TRP A 440 -65.63 -52.04 38.49
CA TRP A 440 -64.82 -51.39 39.54
C TRP A 440 -63.50 -52.10 39.86
N TYR A 441 -63.49 -53.43 39.84
CA TYR A 441 -62.31 -54.24 40.20
C TYR A 441 -61.57 -54.84 38.98
N ALA A 442 -62.14 -54.79 37.78
CA ALA A 442 -61.57 -55.40 36.57
C ALA A 442 -62.01 -54.65 35.31
N GLY A 443 -61.08 -53.93 34.67
CA GLY A 443 -61.32 -53.26 33.38
C GLY A 443 -61.32 -54.23 32.19
N ASN A 444 -61.46 -53.69 30.97
CA ASN A 444 -61.30 -54.43 29.71
C ASN A 444 -59.85 -54.84 29.44
N VAL A 445 -58.89 -54.20 30.10
CA VAL A 445 -57.44 -54.44 29.95
C VAL A 445 -56.86 -54.99 31.27
N GLY A 446 -57.63 -55.86 31.95
CA GLY A 446 -57.26 -56.41 33.24
C GLY A 446 -55.92 -57.14 33.18
N GLY A 447 -54.94 -56.77 34.00
CA GLY A 447 -53.91 -57.69 34.49
C GLY A 447 -52.57 -57.84 33.75
N SER A 448 -52.33 -57.41 32.50
CA SER A 448 -51.04 -57.77 31.86
C SER A 448 -50.58 -57.02 30.57
N GLY A 449 -50.92 -55.75 30.32
CA GLY A 449 -50.17 -55.05 29.29
C GLY A 449 -50.56 -53.62 28.95
N THR A 450 -49.55 -52.87 28.51
CA THR A 450 -49.61 -51.50 28.00
C THR A 450 -50.59 -51.38 26.82
N VAL A 451 -51.32 -50.27 26.76
CA VAL A 451 -52.02 -49.85 25.54
C VAL A 451 -51.12 -48.87 24.78
N THR A 452 -50.64 -49.31 23.63
CA THR A 452 -49.78 -48.52 22.75
C THR A 452 -50.61 -47.96 21.61
N VAL A 453 -50.60 -46.64 21.42
CA VAL A 453 -51.32 -45.96 20.33
C VAL A 453 -50.31 -45.27 19.42
N ASN A 454 -50.19 -45.79 18.20
CA ASN A 454 -49.25 -45.26 17.20
C ASN A 454 -49.90 -44.14 16.36
N ALA A 455 -49.06 -43.40 15.63
CA ALA A 455 -49.49 -42.26 14.83
C ALA A 455 -50.66 -42.59 13.89
N GLY A 456 -51.67 -41.71 13.89
CA GLY A 456 -52.89 -41.89 13.09
C GLY A 456 -53.96 -42.79 13.72
N ALA A 457 -53.64 -43.52 14.80
CA ALA A 457 -54.60 -44.34 15.53
C ALA A 457 -55.25 -43.58 16.70
N THR A 458 -56.42 -44.07 17.13
CA THR A 458 -57.14 -43.55 18.30
C THR A 458 -57.56 -44.69 19.23
N ALA A 459 -57.30 -44.55 20.53
CA ALA A 459 -57.90 -45.38 21.57
C ALA A 459 -58.91 -44.53 22.36
N ILE A 460 -60.08 -45.09 22.67
CA ILE A 460 -61.15 -44.41 23.40
C ILE A 460 -61.49 -45.21 24.64
N ASN A 461 -61.29 -44.60 25.81
CA ASN A 461 -61.81 -45.09 27.08
C ASN A 461 -63.23 -44.57 27.30
N VAL A 462 -64.24 -45.41 27.09
CA VAL A 462 -65.65 -44.99 26.96
C VAL A 462 -66.37 -44.84 28.31
N ASN A 463 -65.85 -45.37 29.41
CA ASN A 463 -66.39 -45.18 30.75
C ASN A 463 -65.29 -45.20 31.83
N SER A 464 -65.60 -44.75 33.05
CA SER A 464 -64.62 -44.56 34.13
C SER A 464 -63.90 -45.82 34.63
N HIS A 465 -64.34 -47.02 34.22
CA HIS A 465 -63.81 -48.29 34.72
C HIS A 465 -63.40 -49.25 33.59
N SER A 466 -63.57 -48.85 32.33
CA SER A 466 -63.07 -49.57 31.15
C SER A 466 -61.56 -49.81 31.24
N PHE A 467 -60.81 -48.83 31.75
CA PHE A 467 -59.37 -48.95 32.01
C PHE A 467 -59.02 -49.44 33.42
N GLY A 468 -60.01 -49.80 34.27
CA GLY A 468 -59.81 -50.18 35.67
C GLY A 468 -60.04 -49.06 36.68
N SER A 469 -59.73 -49.32 37.96
CA SER A 469 -59.81 -48.35 39.06
C SER A 469 -58.44 -48.08 39.70
N SER A 470 -58.41 -47.21 40.70
CA SER A 470 -57.21 -46.82 41.44
C SER A 470 -56.51 -47.96 42.20
N GLU A 471 -57.12 -49.13 42.34
CA GLU A 471 -56.57 -50.23 43.11
C GLU A 471 -55.78 -51.23 42.23
N ASN A 472 -55.99 -51.22 40.91
CA ASN A 472 -55.41 -52.19 39.98
C ASN A 472 -53.98 -51.81 39.52
N PRO A 473 -52.97 -52.72 39.59
CA PRO A 473 -51.63 -52.49 39.03
C PRO A 473 -51.54 -52.73 37.52
N ASN A 474 -50.48 -52.22 36.87
CA ASN A 474 -50.07 -52.48 35.47
C ASN A 474 -51.08 -52.02 34.40
N ARG A 475 -51.26 -50.69 34.27
CA ARG A 475 -52.20 -50.04 33.34
C ARG A 475 -51.51 -48.87 32.64
N ASP A 476 -50.59 -49.21 31.76
CA ASP A 476 -49.73 -48.21 31.15
C ASP A 476 -50.29 -47.75 29.81
N ILE A 477 -50.06 -46.49 29.51
CA ILE A 477 -50.33 -45.91 28.18
C ILE A 477 -48.98 -45.63 27.52
N THR A 478 -48.83 -46.08 26.27
CA THR A 478 -47.73 -45.64 25.40
C THR A 478 -48.29 -44.88 24.20
N LEU A 479 -47.80 -43.66 23.96
CA LEU A 479 -48.17 -42.85 22.80
C LEU A 479 -46.96 -42.68 21.86
N ASN A 480 -47.12 -43.12 20.62
CA ASN A 480 -46.14 -42.91 19.54
C ASN A 480 -46.78 -42.10 18.41
N GLY A 481 -47.36 -40.95 18.76
CA GLY A 481 -48.04 -40.01 17.87
C GLY A 481 -49.55 -40.19 17.75
N GLY A 482 -50.14 -41.18 18.43
CA GLY A 482 -51.58 -41.44 18.42
C GLY A 482 -52.37 -40.66 19.47
N SER A 483 -53.69 -40.83 19.47
CA SER A 483 -54.60 -40.16 20.40
C SER A 483 -55.25 -41.14 21.40
N PHE A 484 -55.21 -40.81 22.68
CA PHE A 484 -55.96 -41.51 23.73
C PHE A 484 -57.06 -40.60 24.27
N LEU A 485 -58.32 -40.94 24.00
CA LEU A 485 -59.48 -40.12 24.32
C LEU A 485 -60.25 -40.65 25.53
N LEU A 486 -60.61 -39.74 26.41
CA LEU A 486 -61.32 -40.02 27.65
C LEU A 486 -62.78 -39.56 27.54
N THR A 487 -63.69 -40.31 28.15
CA THR A 487 -65.07 -39.85 28.39
C THR A 487 -65.41 -39.69 29.88
N GLY A 488 -64.54 -40.21 30.76
CA GLY A 488 -64.68 -40.24 32.21
C GLY A 488 -63.33 -40.42 32.89
N GLU A 489 -63.36 -40.86 34.14
CA GLU A 489 -62.15 -41.02 34.96
C GLU A 489 -61.27 -42.15 34.42
N THR A 490 -59.97 -41.91 34.24
CA THR A 490 -59.05 -42.92 33.71
C THR A 490 -57.84 -43.03 34.64
N TYR A 491 -57.79 -44.13 35.38
CA TYR A 491 -56.68 -44.43 36.29
C TYR A 491 -55.56 -45.12 35.53
N VAL A 492 -54.35 -44.57 35.61
CA VAL A 492 -53.15 -45.11 34.97
C VAL A 492 -52.04 -45.33 35.99
N ASP A 493 -51.17 -46.30 35.71
CA ASP A 493 -49.94 -46.49 36.51
C ASP A 493 -48.86 -45.58 35.94
N ASP A 494 -48.39 -45.87 34.72
CA ASP A 494 -47.41 -45.05 34.00
C ASP A 494 -47.90 -44.59 32.61
N VAL A 495 -47.35 -43.47 32.16
CA VAL A 495 -47.53 -42.95 30.80
C VAL A 495 -46.16 -42.78 30.17
N THR A 496 -45.94 -43.40 29.02
CA THR A 496 -44.77 -43.17 28.18
C THR A 496 -45.22 -42.54 26.86
N SER A 497 -44.53 -41.50 26.40
CA SER A 497 -44.88 -40.84 25.15
C SER A 497 -43.63 -40.45 24.38
N THR A 498 -43.66 -40.65 23.07
CA THR A 498 -42.75 -39.99 22.12
C THR A 498 -43.46 -38.82 21.44
N ALA A 499 -44.77 -38.92 21.22
CA ALA A 499 -45.63 -37.86 20.70
C ALA A 499 -47.10 -38.27 20.88
N GLY A 500 -48.04 -37.34 20.71
CA GLY A 500 -49.47 -37.66 20.64
C GLY A 500 -50.30 -36.88 21.65
N THR A 501 -51.57 -37.27 21.79
CA THR A 501 -52.54 -36.50 22.58
C THR A 501 -53.29 -37.37 23.58
N ILE A 502 -53.37 -36.93 24.83
CA ILE A 502 -54.36 -37.40 25.81
C ILE A 502 -55.44 -36.33 25.91
N GLY A 503 -56.62 -36.62 25.38
CA GLY A 503 -57.69 -35.64 25.25
C GLY A 503 -59.04 -36.19 25.67
N ASN A 504 -60.07 -35.37 25.51
CA ASN A 504 -61.45 -35.78 25.73
C ASN A 504 -62.16 -36.08 24.41
N THR A 505 -63.09 -37.03 24.44
CA THR A 505 -64.08 -37.14 23.36
C THR A 505 -64.93 -35.87 23.33
N VAL A 506 -65.36 -35.42 22.15
CA VAL A 506 -66.16 -34.21 21.99
C VAL A 506 -67.38 -34.24 22.92
N GLY A 507 -67.50 -33.23 23.79
CA GLY A 507 -68.59 -33.11 24.76
C GLY A 507 -68.43 -33.88 26.07
N ALA A 508 -67.30 -34.58 26.27
CA ALA A 508 -66.97 -35.26 27.52
C ALA A 508 -66.01 -34.45 28.40
N SER A 509 -65.97 -34.78 29.70
CA SER A 509 -65.06 -34.21 30.69
C SER A 509 -64.38 -35.35 31.47
N GLY A 510 -63.47 -36.06 30.81
CA GLY A 510 -62.66 -37.11 31.41
C GLY A 510 -61.41 -36.56 32.10
N ASP A 511 -60.92 -37.35 33.06
CA ASP A 511 -59.75 -37.06 33.87
C ASP A 511 -58.70 -38.14 33.65
N LEU A 512 -57.44 -37.75 33.44
CA LEU A 512 -56.29 -38.62 33.61
C LEU A 512 -55.85 -38.60 35.08
N ARG A 513 -55.87 -39.75 35.74
CA ARG A 513 -55.64 -39.88 37.19
C ARG A 513 -54.46 -40.79 37.49
N SER A 514 -53.60 -40.38 38.42
CA SER A 514 -52.62 -41.28 39.03
C SER A 514 -53.30 -42.32 39.90
N ARG A 515 -52.58 -43.41 40.16
CA ARG A 515 -52.99 -44.41 41.14
C ARG A 515 -52.90 -43.86 42.57
N THR A 516 -53.89 -44.17 43.41
CA THR A 516 -53.88 -43.71 44.81
C THR A 516 -52.81 -44.47 45.61
N GLY A 517 -51.92 -43.75 46.30
CA GLY A 517 -50.87 -44.36 47.13
C GLY A 517 -49.66 -44.93 46.37
N ASN A 518 -49.57 -44.75 45.04
CA ASN A 518 -48.38 -45.06 44.24
C ASN A 518 -47.78 -43.78 43.63
N ASN A 519 -46.53 -43.86 43.16
CA ASN A 519 -45.90 -42.81 42.38
C ASN A 519 -46.00 -43.14 40.89
N SER A 520 -46.95 -42.51 40.20
CA SER A 520 -47.11 -42.64 38.75
C SER A 520 -46.01 -41.87 38.02
N VAL A 521 -45.47 -42.46 36.96
CA VAL A 521 -44.43 -41.85 36.12
C VAL A 521 -45.02 -41.43 34.78
N PHE A 522 -44.76 -40.19 34.39
CA PHE A 522 -45.02 -39.71 33.03
C PHE A 522 -43.66 -39.46 32.36
N THR A 523 -43.27 -40.34 31.45
CA THR A 523 -42.06 -40.19 30.64
C THR A 523 -42.40 -39.66 29.25
N VAL A 524 -41.80 -38.53 28.88
CA VAL A 524 -41.81 -37.99 27.52
C VAL A 524 -40.40 -38.15 26.94
N ASN A 525 -40.27 -39.00 25.94
CA ASN A 525 -39.04 -39.26 25.20
C ASN A 525 -38.79 -38.16 24.15
N ALA A 526 -37.54 -38.02 23.73
CA ALA A 526 -37.14 -36.99 22.77
C ALA A 526 -37.81 -37.23 21.41
N SER A 527 -38.37 -36.17 20.82
CA SER A 527 -39.13 -36.20 19.57
C SER A 527 -39.20 -34.80 18.95
N ASP A 528 -39.55 -34.75 17.67
CA ASP A 528 -39.84 -33.51 16.94
C ASP A 528 -41.30 -33.07 17.09
N PHE A 529 -42.16 -33.92 17.64
CA PHE A 529 -43.60 -33.67 17.82
C PHE A 529 -43.99 -33.64 19.30
N PRO A 530 -44.95 -32.76 19.69
CA PRO A 530 -45.33 -32.61 21.08
C PRO A 530 -46.14 -33.79 21.62
N THR A 531 -46.02 -34.01 22.93
CA THR A 531 -47.04 -34.70 23.72
C THR A 531 -47.98 -33.66 24.32
N GLU A 532 -49.27 -33.75 24.02
CA GLU A 532 -50.29 -32.83 24.54
C GLU A 532 -51.25 -33.55 25.49
N VAL A 533 -51.52 -32.93 26.63
CA VAL A 533 -52.56 -33.33 27.58
C VAL A 533 -53.60 -32.23 27.66
N ASP A 534 -54.68 -32.40 26.91
CA ASP A 534 -55.85 -31.50 26.87
C ASP A 534 -56.94 -31.94 27.87
N ALA A 535 -56.92 -33.21 28.30
CA ALA A 535 -57.78 -33.68 29.38
C ALA A 535 -57.35 -33.11 30.75
N ILE A 536 -58.23 -33.21 31.75
CA ILE A 536 -57.87 -32.82 33.13
C ILE A 536 -56.78 -33.76 33.64
N PHE A 537 -55.64 -33.20 34.03
CA PHE A 537 -54.55 -33.94 34.67
C PHE A 537 -54.71 -33.89 36.20
N ASN A 538 -55.18 -34.97 36.81
CA ASN A 538 -55.59 -34.97 38.21
C ASN A 538 -54.63 -35.78 39.09
N ALA A 539 -53.83 -35.05 39.88
CA ALA A 539 -52.83 -35.61 40.79
C ALA A 539 -53.44 -36.06 42.13
N ILE A 540 -54.15 -37.19 42.12
CA ILE A 540 -54.70 -37.81 43.34
C ILE A 540 -53.65 -38.64 44.10
N GLY A 541 -52.71 -39.27 43.38
CA GLY A 541 -51.41 -39.78 43.86
C GLY A 541 -50.26 -38.93 43.32
N THR A 542 -49.02 -39.21 43.75
CA THR A 542 -47.86 -38.41 43.31
C THR A 542 -47.51 -38.69 41.85
N TRP A 543 -47.06 -37.64 41.15
CA TRP A 543 -46.59 -37.74 39.77
C TRP A 543 -45.12 -37.37 39.64
N SER A 544 -44.36 -38.24 38.99
CA SER A 544 -42.99 -37.96 38.53
C SER A 544 -43.01 -37.80 37.01
N ILE A 545 -42.91 -36.55 36.54
CA ILE A 545 -42.94 -36.20 35.12
C ILE A 545 -41.51 -36.00 34.64
N SER A 546 -41.00 -36.90 33.80
CA SER A 546 -39.66 -36.82 33.20
C SER A 546 -39.77 -36.49 31.73
N VAL A 547 -39.23 -35.34 31.33
CA VAL A 547 -39.28 -34.86 29.94
C VAL A 547 -37.86 -34.82 29.38
N ALA A 548 -37.58 -35.63 28.37
CA ALA A 548 -36.31 -35.64 27.66
C ALA A 548 -36.15 -34.37 26.80
N ASN A 549 -34.91 -34.01 26.49
CA ASN A 549 -34.59 -32.83 25.68
C ASN A 549 -34.79 -33.14 24.18
N GLY A 550 -35.94 -32.78 23.62
CA GLY A 550 -36.26 -32.91 22.19
C GLY A 550 -35.93 -31.64 21.38
N ALA A 551 -36.55 -31.48 20.21
CA ALA A 551 -36.41 -30.28 19.40
C ALA A 551 -37.03 -29.05 20.11
N ALA A 552 -36.32 -27.93 20.06
CA ALA A 552 -36.33 -26.81 21.01
C ALA A 552 -37.63 -25.97 21.19
N SER A 553 -38.84 -26.52 21.06
CA SER A 553 -40.04 -25.72 21.39
C SER A 553 -41.23 -26.42 22.07
N HIS A 554 -41.46 -27.74 22.01
CA HIS A 554 -42.70 -28.30 22.59
C HIS A 554 -42.60 -29.79 22.99
N ASP A 555 -41.92 -30.15 24.08
CA ASP A 555 -41.85 -31.57 24.50
C ASP A 555 -43.16 -32.04 25.16
N LEU A 556 -43.61 -31.37 26.24
CA LEU A 556 -44.87 -31.66 26.95
C LEU A 556 -45.73 -30.40 27.10
N VAL A 557 -46.96 -30.44 26.59
CA VAL A 557 -47.95 -29.36 26.70
C VAL A 557 -49.11 -29.81 27.58
N MET A 558 -49.33 -29.12 28.70
CA MET A 558 -50.50 -29.26 29.55
C MET A 558 -51.50 -28.14 29.22
N SER A 559 -52.36 -28.40 28.24
CA SER A 559 -53.44 -27.50 27.81
C SER A 559 -54.74 -27.71 28.61
N GLY A 560 -54.92 -28.90 29.18
CA GLY A 560 -55.98 -29.22 30.14
C GLY A 560 -55.67 -28.73 31.57
N PRO A 561 -56.70 -28.50 32.42
CA PRO A 561 -56.51 -28.12 33.82
C PRO A 561 -55.72 -29.15 34.63
N ILE A 562 -54.81 -28.70 35.48
CA ILE A 562 -54.11 -29.55 36.46
C ILE A 562 -54.82 -29.45 37.82
N GLY A 563 -55.34 -30.58 38.32
CA GLY A 563 -56.06 -30.69 39.60
C GLY A 563 -55.40 -31.64 40.59
N GLY A 564 -56.06 -31.86 41.74
CA GLY A 564 -55.60 -32.76 42.80
C GLY A 564 -54.80 -32.07 43.92
N SER A 565 -54.33 -32.87 44.87
CA SER A 565 -53.64 -32.40 46.08
C SER A 565 -52.31 -33.10 46.37
N SER A 566 -51.95 -34.11 45.58
CA SER A 566 -50.69 -34.85 45.73
C SER A 566 -49.55 -34.19 44.96
N ALA A 567 -48.30 -34.47 45.33
CA ALA A 567 -47.14 -33.79 44.75
C ALA A 567 -46.92 -34.09 43.25
N ILE A 568 -46.49 -33.06 42.51
CA ILE A 568 -46.03 -33.17 41.11
C ILE A 568 -44.55 -32.77 41.06
N THR A 569 -43.72 -33.64 40.49
CA THR A 569 -42.29 -33.36 40.26
C THR A 569 -41.97 -33.40 38.78
N LYS A 570 -41.57 -32.26 38.20
CA LYS A 570 -40.99 -32.15 36.87
C LYS A 570 -39.48 -32.42 36.93
N SER A 571 -39.00 -33.30 36.08
CA SER A 571 -37.61 -33.73 35.91
C SER A 571 -37.29 -33.90 34.41
N GLY A 572 -36.07 -34.33 34.10
CA GLY A 572 -35.57 -34.38 32.72
C GLY A 572 -35.26 -32.99 32.17
N LEU A 573 -34.42 -32.93 31.15
CA LEU A 573 -33.86 -31.68 30.62
C LEU A 573 -34.84 -30.87 29.74
N GLY A 574 -35.90 -31.50 29.23
CA GLY A 574 -36.86 -30.89 28.32
C GLY A 574 -37.86 -29.94 28.98
N ARG A 575 -38.74 -29.34 28.17
CA ARG A 575 -39.69 -28.28 28.55
C ARG A 575 -41.09 -28.83 28.81
N MET A 576 -41.68 -28.46 29.95
CA MET A 576 -43.11 -28.65 30.25
C MET A 576 -43.81 -27.29 30.20
N LEU A 577 -44.76 -27.12 29.28
CA LEU A 577 -45.57 -25.92 29.14
C LEU A 577 -46.93 -26.12 29.85
N VAL A 578 -47.27 -25.22 30.76
CA VAL A 578 -48.59 -25.16 31.40
C VAL A 578 -49.32 -23.91 30.90
N SER A 579 -50.29 -24.12 30.01
CA SER A 579 -51.08 -23.05 29.40
C SER A 579 -52.48 -22.88 30.01
N SER A 580 -52.92 -23.86 30.80
CA SER A 580 -54.23 -23.86 31.45
C SER A 580 -54.23 -23.22 32.84
N ILE A 581 -55.42 -23.13 33.43
CA ILE A 581 -55.60 -22.76 34.83
C ILE A 581 -55.53 -24.03 35.69
N SER A 582 -54.59 -24.07 36.62
CA SER A 582 -54.46 -25.16 37.58
C SER A 582 -55.24 -24.88 38.87
N THR A 583 -56.01 -25.88 39.30
CA THR A 583 -56.67 -25.94 40.62
C THR A 583 -55.91 -26.81 41.62
N HIS A 584 -54.77 -27.37 41.20
CA HIS A 584 -53.89 -28.19 42.02
C HIS A 584 -53.51 -27.50 43.32
N THR A 585 -53.45 -28.25 44.40
CA THR A 585 -53.18 -27.73 45.76
C THR A 585 -51.95 -28.36 46.42
N GLY A 586 -51.38 -29.40 45.79
CA GLY A 586 -50.17 -30.06 46.27
C GLY A 586 -48.91 -29.26 45.99
N THR A 587 -47.75 -29.80 46.38
CA THR A 587 -46.44 -29.22 46.04
C THR A 587 -46.11 -29.44 44.55
N PHE A 588 -45.57 -28.41 43.91
CA PHE A 588 -45.04 -28.51 42.55
C PHE A 588 -43.52 -28.31 42.60
N THR A 589 -42.74 -29.29 42.16
CA THR A 589 -41.27 -29.22 42.16
C THR A 589 -40.73 -29.29 40.74
N VAL A 590 -39.85 -28.37 40.38
CA VAL A 590 -39.02 -28.43 39.16
C VAL A 590 -37.61 -28.82 39.58
N SER A 591 -37.30 -30.12 39.44
CA SER A 591 -36.01 -30.70 39.80
C SER A 591 -34.95 -30.52 38.70
N ALA A 592 -35.38 -30.54 37.44
CA ALA A 592 -34.54 -30.35 36.26
C ALA A 592 -35.36 -29.86 35.04
N GLY A 593 -34.67 -29.26 34.08
CA GLY A 593 -35.26 -28.79 32.82
C GLY A 593 -36.10 -27.52 33.00
N GLU A 594 -37.04 -27.29 32.11
CA GLU A 594 -37.85 -26.07 32.08
C GLU A 594 -39.32 -26.34 32.41
N LEU A 595 -39.88 -25.50 33.28
CA LEU A 595 -41.32 -25.30 33.44
C LEU A 595 -41.67 -23.91 32.91
N ALA A 596 -42.37 -23.87 31.78
CA ALA A 596 -42.91 -22.64 31.21
C ALA A 596 -44.38 -22.51 31.60
N VAL A 597 -44.78 -21.37 32.16
CA VAL A 597 -46.17 -21.11 32.55
C VAL A 597 -46.69 -19.93 31.75
N THR A 598 -47.71 -20.15 30.92
CA THR A 598 -48.46 -19.10 30.23
C THR A 598 -49.89 -18.97 30.78
N GLY A 599 -50.40 -20.03 31.42
CA GLY A 599 -51.65 -20.03 32.18
C GLY A 599 -51.47 -19.60 33.63
N SER A 600 -52.01 -20.38 34.58
CA SER A 600 -51.81 -20.09 36.00
C SER A 600 -51.67 -21.32 36.91
N LEU A 601 -50.87 -21.15 37.97
CA LEU A 601 -50.78 -22.09 39.09
C LEU A 601 -51.50 -21.52 40.32
N SER A 602 -52.23 -22.40 41.01
CA SER A 602 -53.09 -22.10 42.16
C SER A 602 -52.35 -21.40 43.31
N PRO A 603 -53.03 -20.51 44.08
CA PRO A 603 -52.45 -19.82 45.23
C PRO A 603 -52.05 -20.75 46.37
N THR A 604 -52.62 -21.95 46.41
CA THR A 604 -52.37 -22.95 47.46
C THR A 604 -51.31 -23.97 47.06
N SER A 605 -50.79 -23.93 45.82
CA SER A 605 -49.73 -24.83 45.35
C SER A 605 -48.37 -24.12 45.43
N PRO A 606 -47.51 -24.45 46.42
CA PRO A 606 -46.17 -23.90 46.48
C PRO A 606 -45.30 -24.50 45.35
N LEU A 607 -44.54 -23.64 44.67
CA LEU A 607 -43.63 -24.01 43.59
C LEU A 607 -42.18 -23.95 44.09
N THR A 608 -41.45 -25.06 43.96
CA THR A 608 -40.01 -25.13 44.24
C THR A 608 -39.23 -25.34 42.96
N VAL A 609 -38.32 -24.42 42.64
CA VAL A 609 -37.40 -24.53 41.49
C VAL A 609 -36.01 -24.88 42.02
N GLN A 610 -35.59 -26.14 41.86
CA GLN A 610 -34.29 -26.61 42.33
C GLN A 610 -33.16 -26.15 41.40
N THR A 611 -31.90 -26.38 41.79
CA THR A 611 -30.69 -25.86 41.11
C THR A 611 -30.64 -26.13 39.61
N ASN A 612 -31.12 -27.29 39.15
CA ASN A 612 -31.11 -27.65 37.73
C ASN A 612 -32.42 -27.32 36.99
N GLY A 613 -33.37 -26.69 37.67
CA GLY A 613 -34.66 -26.29 37.13
C GLY A 613 -34.67 -24.84 36.64
N THR A 614 -35.49 -24.57 35.63
CA THR A 614 -35.80 -23.24 35.11
C THR A 614 -37.30 -23.00 35.18
N LEU A 615 -37.70 -21.82 35.67
CA LEU A 615 -39.07 -21.31 35.58
C LEU A 615 -39.11 -20.13 34.60
N SER A 616 -40.05 -20.18 33.65
CA SER A 616 -40.21 -19.19 32.58
C SER A 616 -41.68 -18.95 32.24
N GLY A 617 -41.91 -18.05 31.27
CA GLY A 617 -43.23 -17.79 30.67
C GLY A 617 -43.84 -16.44 31.06
N THR A 618 -45.10 -16.27 30.65
CA THR A 618 -45.87 -15.00 30.76
C THR A 618 -47.04 -15.10 31.75
N GLY A 619 -47.24 -16.26 32.35
CA GLY A 619 -48.40 -16.60 33.17
C GLY A 619 -48.34 -16.09 34.61
N THR A 620 -49.19 -16.68 35.45
CA THR A 620 -49.30 -16.31 36.87
C THR A 620 -49.13 -17.51 37.79
N ILE A 621 -48.12 -17.47 38.67
CA ILE A 621 -47.94 -18.43 39.76
C ILE A 621 -48.42 -17.76 41.03
N GLN A 622 -49.65 -18.03 41.46
CA GLN A 622 -50.26 -17.32 42.59
C GLN A 622 -49.69 -17.76 43.95
N GLY A 623 -49.11 -18.96 44.03
CA GLY A 623 -48.49 -19.50 45.23
C GLY A 623 -47.11 -18.89 45.54
N THR A 624 -46.47 -19.41 46.59
CA THR A 624 -45.08 -19.04 46.92
C THR A 624 -44.11 -19.76 45.99
N VAL A 625 -43.15 -19.01 45.41
CA VAL A 625 -42.04 -19.54 44.62
C VAL A 625 -40.76 -19.54 45.44
N SER A 626 -40.22 -20.74 45.68
CA SER A 626 -38.90 -20.94 46.29
C SER A 626 -37.90 -21.32 45.20
N GLN A 627 -36.93 -20.44 44.91
CA GLN A 627 -36.06 -20.57 43.75
C GLN A 627 -34.59 -20.75 44.14
N SER A 628 -34.03 -21.88 43.72
CA SER A 628 -32.60 -22.23 43.79
C SER A 628 -31.96 -22.37 42.40
N GLY A 629 -32.76 -22.63 41.36
CA GLY A 629 -32.32 -22.72 39.96
C GLY A 629 -32.41 -21.39 39.21
N ILE A 630 -32.99 -21.41 38.02
CA ILE A 630 -33.12 -20.25 37.14
C ILE A 630 -34.57 -19.73 37.12
N LEU A 631 -34.73 -18.41 37.23
CA LEU A 631 -35.97 -17.70 36.94
C LEU A 631 -35.74 -16.82 35.71
N SER A 632 -36.48 -17.05 34.64
CA SER A 632 -36.23 -16.41 33.33
C SER A 632 -37.57 -16.18 32.61
N PRO A 633 -38.27 -15.07 32.87
CA PRO A 633 -39.55 -14.78 32.21
C PRO A 633 -39.48 -14.89 30.68
N GLY A 634 -38.37 -14.42 30.07
CA GLY A 634 -38.28 -14.24 28.63
C GLY A 634 -37.58 -15.33 27.81
N VAL A 635 -37.68 -16.61 28.21
CA VAL A 635 -37.12 -17.71 27.39
C VAL A 635 -37.74 -17.73 25.98
N ASP A 636 -39.05 -17.47 25.86
CA ASP A 636 -39.79 -17.43 24.58
C ASP A 636 -39.96 -15.99 24.02
N GLY A 637 -39.12 -15.05 24.44
CA GLY A 637 -39.22 -13.63 24.11
C GLY A 637 -39.63 -12.77 25.30
N ILE A 638 -39.60 -11.43 25.13
CA ILE A 638 -39.79 -10.49 26.24
C ILE A 638 -41.13 -10.72 26.96
N ALA A 639 -41.11 -10.82 28.30
CA ALA A 639 -42.27 -11.25 29.08
C ALA A 639 -42.36 -10.66 30.49
N VAL A 640 -43.59 -10.62 31.04
CA VAL A 640 -43.82 -10.44 32.48
C VAL A 640 -44.25 -11.76 33.07
N LEU A 641 -43.54 -12.24 34.10
CA LEU A 641 -43.96 -13.40 34.88
C LEU A 641 -44.51 -12.93 36.24
N ASN A 642 -45.76 -13.30 36.53
CA ASN A 642 -46.46 -12.86 37.73
C ASN A 642 -46.36 -13.90 38.84
N LEU A 643 -45.87 -13.51 40.02
CA LEU A 643 -45.64 -14.40 41.17
C LEU A 643 -46.42 -13.93 42.40
N GLY A 644 -46.93 -14.85 43.21
CA GLY A 644 -47.58 -14.53 44.49
C GLY A 644 -46.58 -14.06 45.53
N ALA A 645 -45.53 -14.85 45.80
CA ALA A 645 -44.41 -14.49 46.64
C ALA A 645 -43.12 -15.13 46.10
N LEU A 646 -41.96 -14.53 46.38
CA LEU A 646 -40.67 -15.00 45.87
C LEU A 646 -39.63 -15.10 46.99
N THR A 647 -38.97 -16.26 47.11
CA THR A 647 -37.79 -16.45 47.96
C THR A 647 -36.66 -17.04 47.12
N GLN A 648 -35.54 -16.31 47.01
CA GLN A 648 -34.38 -16.71 46.22
C GLN A 648 -33.24 -17.21 47.11
N ALA A 649 -32.63 -18.33 46.75
CA ALA A 649 -31.43 -18.85 47.40
C ALA A 649 -30.16 -18.13 46.92
N VAL A 650 -29.06 -18.22 47.69
CA VAL A 650 -27.78 -17.57 47.35
C VAL A 650 -27.14 -18.12 46.06
N GLY A 651 -27.45 -19.36 45.67
CA GLY A 651 -26.95 -19.96 44.41
C GLY A 651 -27.86 -19.76 43.21
N SER A 652 -28.97 -19.04 43.36
CA SER A 652 -30.00 -18.95 42.32
C SER A 652 -29.66 -17.87 41.28
N THR A 653 -30.29 -17.95 40.10
CA THR A 653 -30.09 -16.97 39.02
C THR A 653 -31.40 -16.42 38.47
N THR A 654 -31.54 -15.10 38.39
CA THR A 654 -32.59 -14.44 37.63
C THR A 654 -32.02 -13.95 36.31
N ARG A 655 -32.67 -14.27 35.18
CA ARG A 655 -32.31 -13.78 33.85
C ARG A 655 -33.35 -12.80 33.33
N ILE A 656 -32.87 -11.68 32.79
CA ILE A 656 -33.70 -10.59 32.28
C ILE A 656 -33.15 -10.12 30.94
N THR A 657 -34.00 -10.02 29.93
CA THR A 657 -33.67 -9.50 28.61
C THR A 657 -34.25 -8.11 28.42
N LEU A 658 -33.47 -7.19 27.84
CA LEU A 658 -33.90 -5.83 27.51
C LEU A 658 -33.92 -5.62 25.99
N ASN A 659 -35.00 -5.03 25.50
CA ASN A 659 -35.28 -4.61 24.12
C ASN A 659 -35.96 -3.21 24.05
N GLY A 660 -36.27 -2.63 25.20
CA GLY A 660 -37.03 -1.39 25.34
C GLY A 660 -37.46 -1.16 26.79
N THR A 661 -37.96 0.03 27.11
CA THR A 661 -38.26 0.44 28.49
C THR A 661 -39.62 0.01 29.01
N THR A 662 -40.49 -0.55 28.17
CA THR A 662 -41.83 -1.02 28.58
C THR A 662 -41.74 -2.43 29.15
N ALA A 663 -42.26 -2.69 30.35
CA ALA A 663 -42.28 -4.06 30.90
C ALA A 663 -43.12 -4.99 30.01
N GLY A 664 -42.65 -6.21 29.77
CA GLY A 664 -43.34 -7.24 28.99
C GLY A 664 -43.23 -7.11 27.47
N SER A 665 -43.21 -5.91 26.90
CA SER A 665 -43.01 -5.71 25.46
C SER A 665 -41.62 -5.16 25.10
N GLY A 666 -40.97 -4.50 26.05
CA GLY A 666 -39.63 -3.94 25.94
C GLY A 666 -38.60 -4.65 26.82
N HIS A 667 -38.92 -5.05 28.05
CA HIS A 667 -38.00 -5.83 28.89
C HIS A 667 -38.71 -6.88 29.73
N ASP A 668 -37.95 -7.91 30.10
CA ASP A 668 -38.42 -8.93 31.03
C ASP A 668 -38.65 -8.33 32.41
N GLN A 669 -39.74 -8.75 33.06
CA GLN A 669 -40.04 -8.35 34.42
C GLN A 669 -40.52 -9.55 35.23
N VAL A 670 -39.99 -9.69 36.45
CA VAL A 670 -40.60 -10.53 37.48
C VAL A 670 -41.49 -9.64 38.34
N ALA A 671 -42.80 -9.83 38.22
CA ALA A 671 -43.79 -9.05 38.96
C ALA A 671 -44.32 -9.87 40.14
N VAL A 672 -43.92 -9.52 41.37
CA VAL A 672 -44.32 -10.24 42.58
C VAL A 672 -45.46 -9.49 43.27
N ALA A 673 -46.63 -10.09 43.41
CA ALA A 673 -47.76 -9.44 44.09
C ALA A 673 -47.51 -9.26 45.60
N GLY A 674 -46.79 -10.18 46.23
CA GLY A 674 -46.49 -10.20 47.66
C GLY A 674 -45.04 -9.85 47.99
N ALA A 675 -44.48 -10.53 49.00
CA ALA A 675 -43.11 -10.32 49.46
C ALA A 675 -42.09 -10.98 48.51
N ALA A 676 -40.99 -10.29 48.24
CA ALA A 676 -39.84 -10.81 47.52
C ALA A 676 -38.57 -10.72 48.38
N THR A 677 -37.94 -11.88 48.62
CA THR A 677 -36.61 -11.98 49.25
C THR A 677 -35.59 -12.29 48.18
N LEU A 678 -34.81 -11.27 47.80
CA LEU A 678 -33.82 -11.37 46.73
C LEU A 678 -32.52 -11.99 47.22
N GLY A 679 -31.88 -12.77 46.36
CA GLY A 679 -30.64 -13.49 46.60
C GLY A 679 -30.03 -13.96 45.28
N GLY A 680 -28.81 -14.49 45.33
CA GLY A 680 -28.16 -15.05 44.14
C GLY A 680 -27.69 -14.01 43.13
N THR A 681 -27.78 -14.36 41.84
CA THR A 681 -27.26 -13.57 40.72
C THR A 681 -28.39 -13.02 39.84
N LEU A 682 -28.32 -11.74 39.51
CA LEU A 682 -29.08 -11.16 38.40
C LEU A 682 -28.20 -11.15 37.15
N GLN A 683 -28.64 -11.76 36.06
CA GLN A 683 -28.02 -11.70 34.73
C GLN A 683 -28.91 -10.92 33.78
N VAL A 684 -28.38 -9.87 33.18
CA VAL A 684 -29.10 -9.02 32.23
C VAL A 684 -28.52 -9.16 30.83
N PHE A 685 -29.39 -9.34 29.84
CA PHE A 685 -29.04 -9.47 28.43
C PHE A 685 -29.67 -8.32 27.63
N LEU A 686 -29.03 -7.95 26.51
CA LEU A 686 -29.61 -7.04 25.51
C LEU A 686 -30.02 -7.85 24.29
N SER A 687 -31.21 -7.58 23.77
CA SER A 687 -31.65 -8.10 22.49
C SER A 687 -30.71 -7.62 21.37
N PRO A 688 -30.51 -8.41 20.29
CA PRO A 688 -29.71 -7.97 19.14
C PRO A 688 -30.17 -6.61 18.62
N GLY A 689 -29.23 -5.67 18.46
CA GLY A 689 -29.51 -4.31 17.98
C GLY A 689 -30.00 -3.31 19.06
N PHE A 690 -30.37 -3.76 20.26
CA PHE A 690 -30.80 -2.86 21.32
C PHE A 690 -29.60 -2.26 22.08
N VAL A 691 -29.52 -0.93 22.13
CA VAL A 691 -28.51 -0.18 22.90
C VAL A 691 -29.23 0.76 23.87
N PRO A 692 -29.19 0.52 25.19
CA PRO A 692 -29.84 1.41 26.17
C PRO A 692 -29.32 2.85 26.10
N GLU A 693 -30.25 3.81 26.12
CA GLU A 693 -29.97 5.25 26.07
C GLU A 693 -29.86 5.87 27.47
N VAL A 694 -29.09 6.96 27.59
CA VAL A 694 -29.02 7.74 28.84
C VAL A 694 -30.44 8.19 29.22
N GLY A 695 -30.81 7.94 30.47
CA GLY A 695 -32.15 8.21 31.00
C GLY A 695 -33.12 7.04 30.87
N ASN A 696 -32.78 5.96 30.17
CA ASN A 696 -33.60 4.74 30.18
C ASN A 696 -33.62 4.11 31.58
N VAL A 697 -34.80 3.57 31.94
CA VAL A 697 -35.07 2.94 33.23
C VAL A 697 -35.80 1.62 33.00
N PHE A 698 -35.42 0.58 33.74
CA PHE A 698 -35.97 -0.77 33.67
C PHE A 698 -36.31 -1.27 35.08
N ASP A 699 -37.59 -1.48 35.36
CA ASP A 699 -38.05 -2.06 36.62
C ASP A 699 -38.09 -3.59 36.48
N VAL A 700 -36.93 -4.22 36.64
CA VAL A 700 -36.74 -5.64 36.32
C VAL A 700 -37.35 -6.58 37.35
N ILE A 701 -37.50 -6.11 38.60
CA ILE A 701 -38.26 -6.80 39.66
C ILE A 701 -39.19 -5.78 40.32
N THR A 702 -40.47 -6.13 40.46
CA THR A 702 -41.43 -5.37 41.27
C THR A 702 -42.03 -6.26 42.35
N CYS A 703 -42.32 -5.70 43.53
CA CYS A 703 -42.89 -6.42 44.66
C CYS A 703 -43.65 -5.49 45.63
N ALA A 704 -44.51 -6.07 46.48
CA ALA A 704 -45.17 -5.30 47.55
C ALA A 704 -44.19 -4.94 48.67
N THR A 705 -43.36 -5.91 49.10
CA THR A 705 -42.28 -5.67 50.05
C THR A 705 -41.02 -6.41 49.60
N ARG A 706 -39.88 -5.70 49.60
CA ARG A 706 -38.58 -6.27 49.23
C ARG A 706 -37.71 -6.44 50.47
N SER A 707 -37.11 -7.62 50.60
CA SER A 707 -35.95 -7.87 51.48
C SER A 707 -34.81 -8.53 50.68
N GLY A 708 -33.61 -8.60 51.26
CA GLY A 708 -32.43 -9.18 50.59
C GLY A 708 -31.91 -8.38 49.38
N THR A 709 -30.77 -8.78 48.83
CA THR A 709 -30.14 -8.17 47.65
C THR A 709 -29.50 -9.27 46.80
N TYR A 710 -29.35 -9.05 45.51
CA TYR A 710 -28.50 -9.91 44.69
C TYR A 710 -27.06 -9.82 45.17
N GLY A 711 -26.39 -10.96 45.34
CA GLY A 711 -24.97 -11.03 45.65
C GLY A 711 -24.09 -10.69 44.45
N THR A 712 -24.60 -10.89 43.23
CA THR A 712 -23.95 -10.49 41.99
C THR A 712 -24.98 -9.93 41.00
N ILE A 713 -24.66 -8.81 40.36
CA ILE A 713 -25.46 -8.24 39.28
C ILE A 713 -24.56 -8.15 38.05
N SER A 714 -24.79 -9.02 37.08
CA SER A 714 -24.07 -9.09 35.81
C SER A 714 -24.82 -8.28 34.76
N LEU A 715 -24.29 -7.10 34.44
CA LEU A 715 -24.89 -6.17 33.47
C LEU A 715 -24.12 -6.20 32.14
N PRO A 716 -24.81 -6.02 31.02
CA PRO A 716 -24.18 -5.94 29.71
C PRO A 716 -23.35 -4.65 29.62
N THR A 717 -22.27 -4.70 28.83
CA THR A 717 -21.42 -3.53 28.58
C THR A 717 -22.21 -2.44 27.86
N LEU A 718 -22.11 -1.20 28.34
CA LEU A 718 -22.64 -0.03 27.67
C LEU A 718 -21.53 0.70 26.90
N PRO A 719 -21.89 1.54 25.92
CA PRO A 719 -20.94 2.50 25.34
C PRO A 719 -20.27 3.35 26.43
N SER A 720 -19.02 3.79 26.18
CA SER A 720 -18.18 4.44 27.20
C SER A 720 -18.71 5.79 27.71
N ASP A 721 -19.69 6.38 27.04
CA ASP A 721 -20.34 7.64 27.42
C ASP A 721 -21.42 7.47 28.50
N ARG A 722 -21.72 6.23 28.92
CA ARG A 722 -22.80 5.94 29.87
C ARG A 722 -22.49 4.74 30.76
N THR A 723 -23.14 4.69 31.92
CA THR A 723 -22.97 3.64 32.92
C THR A 723 -24.32 3.18 33.45
N TRP A 724 -24.37 1.94 33.92
CA TRP A 724 -25.48 1.45 34.71
C TRP A 724 -25.48 2.05 36.11
N THR A 725 -26.68 2.22 36.65
CA THR A 725 -26.96 2.48 38.05
C THR A 725 -28.02 1.49 38.52
N THR A 726 -27.86 0.95 39.72
CA THR A 726 -28.76 -0.05 40.30
C THR A 726 -29.35 0.49 41.58
N THR A 727 -30.67 0.58 41.66
CA THR A 727 -31.36 1.14 42.84
C THR A 727 -32.41 0.16 43.34
N TYR A 728 -32.22 -0.30 44.57
CA TYR A 728 -33.25 -1.05 45.28
C TYR A 728 -34.33 -0.10 45.79
N ASN A 729 -35.59 -0.43 45.56
CA ASN A 729 -36.76 0.41 45.88
C ASN A 729 -36.68 1.81 45.25
N GLY A 730 -36.01 1.95 44.09
CA GLY A 730 -35.91 3.21 43.35
C GLY A 730 -37.08 3.50 42.41
N GLY A 731 -38.06 2.61 42.36
CA GLY A 731 -39.25 2.70 41.51
C GLY A 731 -40.53 3.03 42.25
N PRO A 732 -41.67 3.11 41.53
CA PRO A 732 -42.99 3.38 42.12
C PRO A 732 -43.46 2.25 43.05
N THR A 733 -42.91 1.04 42.88
CA THR A 733 -43.10 -0.12 43.76
C THR A 733 -41.76 -0.60 44.31
N ALA A 734 -41.78 -1.34 45.41
CA ALA A 734 -40.56 -1.94 45.97
C ALA A 734 -39.97 -2.96 44.97
N GLY A 735 -38.65 -3.15 44.96
CA GLY A 735 -38.01 -4.04 43.99
C GLY A 735 -36.62 -3.60 43.57
N LEU A 736 -36.24 -3.89 42.31
CA LEU A 736 -34.94 -3.52 41.74
C LEU A 736 -35.13 -2.80 40.41
N ARG A 737 -34.54 -1.61 40.33
CA ARG A 737 -34.51 -0.75 39.15
C ARG A 737 -33.08 -0.65 38.60
N LEU A 738 -32.96 -0.77 37.28
CA LEU A 738 -31.74 -0.46 36.53
C LEU A 738 -31.96 0.84 35.76
N SER A 739 -31.01 1.76 35.83
CA SER A 739 -31.07 3.02 35.06
C SER A 739 -29.75 3.30 34.37
N VAL A 740 -29.81 3.95 33.20
CA VAL A 740 -28.62 4.35 32.44
C VAL A 740 -28.32 5.83 32.69
N ALA A 741 -27.13 6.13 33.20
CA ALA A 741 -26.67 7.48 33.49
C ALA A 741 -25.51 7.87 32.56
N ALA A 742 -25.36 9.15 32.25
CA ALA A 742 -24.21 9.65 31.50
C ALA A 742 -22.92 9.53 32.34
N VAL A 743 -21.82 9.15 31.69
CA VAL A 743 -20.47 9.21 32.23
C VAL A 743 -19.83 10.50 31.71
N ALA A 744 -19.32 11.34 32.60
CA ALA A 744 -18.59 12.52 32.19
C ALA A 744 -17.31 12.11 31.42
N PRO A 745 -17.03 12.67 30.23
CA PRO A 745 -15.81 12.36 29.50
C PRO A 745 -14.56 12.76 30.31
N PRO A 746 -13.48 11.96 30.28
CA PRO A 746 -12.25 12.27 31.01
C PRO A 746 -11.62 13.56 30.51
N SER A 747 -10.94 14.29 31.40
CA SER A 747 -10.12 15.44 31.05
C SER A 747 -8.64 15.06 31.00
N PHE A 748 -7.94 15.56 29.98
CA PHE A 748 -6.51 15.38 29.75
C PHE A 748 -5.76 16.69 29.97
N THR A 749 -4.65 16.60 30.68
CA THR A 749 -3.73 17.73 30.88
C THR A 749 -2.69 17.80 29.76
N LEU A 750 -2.58 18.97 29.11
CA LEU A 750 -1.48 19.32 28.21
C LEU A 750 -0.54 20.32 28.89
N THR A 751 0.73 19.96 29.01
CA THR A 751 1.78 20.81 29.58
C THR A 751 2.73 21.24 28.47
N TYR A 752 2.94 22.55 28.34
CA TYR A 752 3.85 23.16 27.36
C TYR A 752 5.00 23.81 28.12
N SER A 753 6.22 23.39 27.83
CA SER A 753 7.43 23.94 28.46
C SER A 753 8.37 24.51 27.43
N ALA A 754 9.07 25.59 27.77
CA ALA A 754 10.18 26.08 26.98
C ALA A 754 11.47 25.44 27.47
N GLY A 755 12.29 24.93 26.54
CA GLY A 755 13.69 24.61 26.82
C GLY A 755 14.49 25.89 27.10
N ALA A 756 15.79 25.73 27.38
CA ALA A 756 16.67 26.88 27.63
C ALA A 756 16.65 27.87 26.45
N ASN A 757 16.69 29.17 26.75
CA ASN A 757 16.76 30.28 25.79
C ASN A 757 15.46 30.59 25.01
N GLY A 758 14.30 30.25 25.57
CA GLY A 758 13.01 30.78 25.15
C GLY A 758 11.95 30.74 26.25
N SER A 759 10.72 31.08 25.91
CA SER A 759 9.56 31.08 26.81
C SER A 759 8.30 30.59 26.08
N ILE A 760 7.27 30.21 26.84
CA ILE A 760 5.94 29.90 26.27
C ILE A 760 5.02 31.09 26.51
N SER A 761 4.37 31.56 25.45
CA SER A 761 3.28 32.54 25.51
C SER A 761 1.95 31.83 25.29
N GLY A 762 1.04 31.93 26.26
CA GLY A 762 -0.24 31.21 26.30
C GLY A 762 -0.48 30.49 27.64
N THR A 763 -1.67 29.94 27.85
CA THR A 763 -2.02 29.23 29.10
C THR A 763 -1.39 27.84 29.12
N THR A 764 -0.65 27.51 30.17
CA THR A 764 -0.13 26.16 30.43
C THR A 764 0.07 25.91 31.93
N PRO A 765 -0.24 24.70 32.45
CA PRO A 765 -0.88 23.56 31.77
C PRO A 765 -2.35 23.84 31.43
N GLN A 766 -2.88 23.17 30.40
CA GLN A 766 -4.28 23.24 29.99
C GLN A 766 -5.01 21.95 30.35
N SER A 767 -6.25 22.04 30.85
CA SER A 767 -7.13 20.89 31.14
C SER A 767 -8.21 20.81 30.06
N ILE A 768 -8.17 19.77 29.23
CA ILE A 768 -8.98 19.62 28.02
C ILE A 768 -9.87 18.38 28.15
N VAL A 769 -11.18 18.53 27.98
CA VAL A 769 -12.09 17.37 27.92
C VAL A 769 -11.77 16.54 26.67
N GLN A 770 -11.78 15.20 26.78
CA GLN A 770 -11.50 14.29 25.66
C GLN A 770 -12.22 14.71 24.38
N GLY A 771 -11.48 14.82 23.27
CA GLY A 771 -11.97 15.21 21.96
C GLY A 771 -12.12 16.72 21.72
N ALA A 772 -11.97 17.56 22.75
CA ALA A 772 -11.93 19.00 22.59
C ALA A 772 -10.56 19.50 22.10
N ASN A 773 -10.52 20.74 21.62
CA ASN A 773 -9.30 21.40 21.17
C ASN A 773 -8.69 22.23 22.30
N ALA A 774 -7.36 22.22 22.40
CA ALA A 774 -6.59 23.13 23.24
C ALA A 774 -6.65 24.57 22.74
N THR A 775 -6.28 25.54 23.57
CA THR A 775 -6.07 26.93 23.13
C THR A 775 -4.64 27.10 22.63
N THR A 776 -4.43 27.97 21.62
CA THR A 776 -3.12 28.17 21.00
C THR A 776 -2.05 28.59 22.01
N VAL A 777 -0.88 27.98 21.94
CA VAL A 777 0.35 28.42 22.62
C VAL A 777 1.44 28.72 21.60
N THR A 778 2.33 29.65 21.93
CA THR A 778 3.45 30.05 21.06
C THR A 778 4.77 29.98 21.81
N ALA A 779 5.72 29.23 21.28
CA ALA A 779 7.11 29.23 21.73
C ALA A 779 7.82 30.50 21.25
N VAL A 780 8.28 31.34 22.18
CA VAL A 780 8.92 32.63 21.90
C VAL A 780 10.42 32.50 22.18
N PRO A 781 11.29 32.54 21.15
CA PRO A 781 12.73 32.52 21.34
C PRO A 781 13.24 33.77 22.06
N ASN A 782 14.26 33.63 22.89
CA ASN A 782 15.00 34.79 23.42
C ASN A 782 15.81 35.46 22.30
N VAL A 783 16.21 36.71 22.51
CA VAL A 783 17.05 37.47 21.56
C VAL A 783 18.31 36.68 21.21
N GLY A 784 18.57 36.50 19.91
CA GLY A 784 19.72 35.75 19.39
C GLY A 784 19.50 34.24 19.23
N TYR A 785 18.30 33.74 19.54
CA TYR A 785 17.90 32.35 19.34
C TYR A 785 16.74 32.25 18.35
N SER A 786 16.58 31.09 17.73
CA SER A 786 15.46 30.74 16.86
C SER A 786 14.77 29.48 17.38
N PHE A 787 13.45 29.42 17.22
CA PHE A 787 12.68 28.22 17.51
C PHE A 787 13.07 27.13 16.51
N VAL A 788 13.33 25.92 17.02
CA VAL A 788 13.74 24.77 16.22
C VAL A 788 12.56 23.84 16.00
N SER A 789 12.02 23.30 17.09
CA SER A 789 10.90 22.36 17.07
C SER A 789 10.30 22.20 18.46
N TRP A 790 9.08 21.67 18.51
CA TRP A 790 8.55 21.01 19.69
C TRP A 790 9.11 19.58 19.79
N SER A 791 9.04 18.97 20.97
CA SER A 791 9.57 17.63 21.26
C SER A 791 8.91 16.50 20.47
N ASP A 792 7.73 16.74 19.89
CA ASP A 792 7.01 15.83 18.98
C ASP A 792 7.28 16.12 17.49
N GLY A 793 8.23 17.01 17.19
CA GLY A 793 8.68 17.30 15.82
C GLY A 793 7.92 18.43 15.12
N VAL A 794 6.94 19.08 15.76
CA VAL A 794 6.25 20.23 15.16
C VAL A 794 7.21 21.41 15.00
N LEU A 795 7.38 21.90 13.77
CA LEU A 795 8.37 22.93 13.39
C LEU A 795 7.81 24.36 13.42
N THR A 796 6.55 24.54 13.78
CA THR A 796 5.94 25.87 13.95
C THR A 796 5.97 26.30 15.42
N ALA A 797 6.42 27.53 15.66
CA ALA A 797 6.51 28.09 17.01
C ALA A 797 5.14 28.21 17.69
N ALA A 798 4.10 28.60 16.94
CA ALA A 798 2.71 28.54 17.37
C ALA A 798 2.12 27.14 17.11
N ARG A 799 1.36 26.60 18.08
CA ARG A 799 0.64 25.34 17.94
C ARG A 799 -0.71 25.35 18.66
N THR A 800 -1.65 24.56 18.15
CA THR A 800 -2.93 24.24 18.77
C THR A 800 -3.15 22.74 18.63
N ASP A 801 -3.28 22.04 19.74
CA ASP A 801 -3.54 20.61 19.75
C ASP A 801 -5.04 20.35 19.69
N THR A 802 -5.51 19.76 18.58
CA THR A 802 -6.92 19.47 18.33
C THR A 802 -7.27 18.03 18.67
N ASN A 803 -8.54 17.76 18.99
CA ASN A 803 -9.03 16.42 19.29
C ASN A 803 -8.18 15.67 20.34
N VAL A 804 -7.97 16.28 21.51
CA VAL A 804 -7.05 15.72 22.53
C VAL A 804 -7.60 14.41 23.08
N GLN A 805 -6.85 13.30 22.88
CA GLN A 805 -7.24 11.95 23.30
C GLN A 805 -6.40 11.40 24.48
N ALA A 806 -5.34 12.11 24.89
CA ALA A 806 -4.48 11.73 26.01
C ALA A 806 -3.72 12.95 26.56
N SER A 807 -3.20 12.83 27.79
CA SER A 807 -2.28 13.81 28.37
C SER A 807 -0.92 13.80 27.66
N ALA A 808 -0.33 14.97 27.46
CA ALA A 808 0.99 15.11 26.85
C ALA A 808 1.79 16.26 27.48
N SER A 809 3.12 16.12 27.44
CA SER A 809 4.06 17.18 27.81
C SER A 809 4.96 17.48 26.62
N LEU A 810 4.93 18.73 26.15
CA LEU A 810 5.55 19.16 24.91
C LEU A 810 6.55 20.26 25.20
N THR A 811 7.81 20.04 24.85
CA THR A 811 8.89 21.00 25.11
C THR A 811 9.36 21.68 23.82
N ALA A 812 9.37 23.01 23.81
CA ALA A 812 9.92 23.81 22.72
C ALA A 812 11.45 23.89 22.82
N THR A 813 12.13 23.63 21.71
CA THR A 813 13.60 23.68 21.58
C THR A 813 14.02 24.93 20.83
N PHE A 814 15.05 25.61 21.32
CA PHE A 814 15.60 26.83 20.73
C PHE A 814 17.09 26.64 20.44
N ALA A 815 17.56 27.13 19.28
CA ALA A 815 18.97 27.10 18.90
C ALA A 815 19.51 28.53 18.78
N ILE A 816 20.77 28.73 19.14
CA ILE A 816 21.44 30.02 18.96
C ILE A 816 21.60 30.28 17.45
N ASN A 817 21.25 31.50 17.01
CA ASN A 817 21.44 31.90 15.61
C ASN A 817 22.93 31.85 15.27
N GLN A 818 23.28 31.43 14.06
CA GLN A 818 24.67 31.42 13.57
C GLN A 818 24.83 32.42 12.42
N TYR A 819 26.00 33.07 12.35
CA TYR A 819 26.34 34.03 11.32
C TYR A 819 27.61 33.64 10.58
N SER A 820 27.59 33.80 9.27
CA SER A 820 28.74 33.54 8.40
C SER A 820 29.59 34.80 8.20
N VAL A 821 30.90 34.64 8.24
CA VAL A 821 31.86 35.67 7.88
C VAL A 821 32.80 35.17 6.80
N SER A 822 32.94 35.94 5.72
CA SER A 822 33.83 35.64 4.59
C SER A 822 34.84 36.74 4.30
N TYR A 823 36.10 36.33 4.10
CA TYR A 823 37.24 37.18 3.81
C TYR A 823 37.82 36.82 2.44
N ALA A 824 37.88 37.79 1.52
CA ALA A 824 38.45 37.59 0.19
C ALA A 824 39.70 38.46 -0.03
N ALA A 825 40.66 37.99 -0.82
CA ALA A 825 41.75 38.82 -1.33
C ALA A 825 41.40 39.36 -2.71
N GLY A 826 41.60 40.66 -2.93
CA GLY A 826 41.63 41.27 -4.26
C GLY A 826 42.91 40.85 -5.02
N ALA A 827 42.99 41.26 -6.29
CA ALA A 827 44.13 40.93 -7.15
C ALA A 827 45.47 41.39 -6.54
N ASN A 828 46.52 40.58 -6.72
CA ASN A 828 47.90 40.86 -6.28
C ASN A 828 48.16 40.79 -4.76
N GLY A 829 47.34 40.03 -4.04
CA GLY A 829 47.65 39.56 -2.69
C GLY A 829 46.84 38.32 -2.31
N SER A 830 46.97 37.89 -1.06
CA SER A 830 46.31 36.69 -0.51
C SER A 830 45.81 36.95 0.92
N ILE A 831 44.92 36.08 1.44
CA ILE A 831 44.52 36.11 2.86
C ILE A 831 45.14 34.91 3.57
N SER A 832 45.81 35.16 4.68
CA SER A 832 46.31 34.14 5.61
C SER A 832 45.36 34.02 6.82
N GLY A 833 44.85 32.82 7.08
CA GLY A 833 43.82 32.52 8.09
C GLY A 833 42.59 31.81 7.49
N ASN A 834 41.56 31.55 8.30
CA ASN A 834 40.33 30.92 7.80
C ASN A 834 39.43 31.95 7.10
N THR A 835 39.30 31.84 5.77
CA THR A 835 38.60 32.80 4.92
C THR A 835 37.08 32.63 4.93
N SER A 836 36.55 31.55 5.50
CA SER A 836 35.12 31.35 5.70
C SER A 836 34.86 30.79 7.10
N GLN A 837 34.08 31.50 7.90
CA GLN A 837 33.83 31.16 9.29
C GLN A 837 32.33 31.21 9.58
N THR A 838 31.87 30.36 10.49
CA THR A 838 30.50 30.40 11.02
C THR A 838 30.60 30.49 12.53
N VAL A 839 29.98 31.50 13.13
CA VAL A 839 30.06 31.77 14.57
C VAL A 839 28.67 32.01 15.14
N SER A 840 28.45 31.65 16.40
CA SER A 840 27.18 31.87 17.08
C SER A 840 26.90 33.36 17.32
N HIS A 841 25.63 33.73 17.40
CA HIS A 841 25.16 35.10 17.65
C HIS A 841 25.87 35.74 18.85
N GLY A 842 26.52 36.88 18.62
CA GLY A 842 27.29 37.61 19.64
C GLY A 842 28.74 37.12 19.84
N SER A 843 29.17 36.09 19.10
CA SER A 843 30.56 35.58 19.16
C SER A 843 31.49 36.32 18.19
N ASN A 844 32.79 36.13 18.37
CA ASN A 844 33.84 36.72 17.52
C ASN A 844 34.33 35.71 16.47
N ALA A 845 34.62 36.18 15.26
CA ALA A 845 35.41 35.43 14.29
C ALA A 845 36.89 35.35 14.72
N THR A 846 37.61 34.37 14.19
CA THR A 846 39.06 34.22 14.33
C THR A 846 39.80 35.17 13.38
N THR A 847 40.98 35.65 13.78
CA THR A 847 41.76 36.65 13.06
C THR A 847 42.23 36.17 11.68
N VAL A 848 42.17 37.05 10.67
CA VAL A 848 42.77 36.87 9.34
C VAL A 848 43.75 38.01 9.01
N THR A 849 44.71 37.78 8.11
CA THR A 849 45.67 38.81 7.67
C THR A 849 45.78 38.87 6.15
N ALA A 850 45.67 40.06 5.57
CA ALA A 850 45.89 40.32 4.14
C ALA A 850 47.40 40.45 3.84
N VAL A 851 47.91 39.60 2.94
CA VAL A 851 49.33 39.50 2.61
C VAL A 851 49.54 39.95 1.15
N PRO A 852 50.20 41.10 0.89
CA PRO A 852 50.50 41.56 -0.47
C PRO A 852 51.51 40.65 -1.18
N ASN A 853 51.38 40.52 -2.51
CA ASN A 853 52.42 39.89 -3.34
C ASN A 853 53.65 40.82 -3.46
N THR A 854 54.82 40.25 -3.80
CA THR A 854 56.06 41.02 -4.02
C THR A 854 55.85 42.16 -5.01
N GLY A 855 56.25 43.39 -4.64
CA GLY A 855 56.07 44.60 -5.46
C GLY A 855 54.72 45.33 -5.24
N TYR A 856 53.86 44.82 -4.35
CA TYR A 856 52.57 45.41 -3.99
C TYR A 856 52.50 45.71 -2.49
N SER A 857 51.60 46.61 -2.10
CA SER A 857 51.31 46.98 -0.71
C SER A 857 49.81 46.88 -0.42
N PHE A 858 49.46 46.47 0.82
CA PHE A 858 48.07 46.42 1.27
C PHE A 858 47.52 47.84 1.43
N VAL A 859 46.31 48.07 0.92
CA VAL A 859 45.65 49.38 0.94
C VAL A 859 44.58 49.43 2.02
N SER A 860 43.57 48.56 1.91
CA SER A 860 42.43 48.51 2.82
C SER A 860 41.58 47.25 2.62
N TRP A 861 40.75 46.95 3.60
CA TRP A 861 39.58 46.09 3.40
C TRP A 861 38.41 46.91 2.85
N SER A 862 37.47 46.26 2.17
CA SER A 862 36.36 46.90 1.45
C SER A 862 35.39 47.70 2.33
N ASP A 863 35.39 47.50 3.65
CA ASP A 863 34.62 48.27 4.63
C ASP A 863 35.45 49.36 5.33
N GLY A 864 36.64 49.68 4.80
CA GLY A 864 37.47 50.80 5.22
C GLY A 864 38.53 50.49 6.28
N VAL A 865 38.65 49.23 6.74
CA VAL A 865 39.70 48.85 7.69
C VAL A 865 41.08 48.91 7.02
N LEU A 866 41.97 49.75 7.56
CA LEU A 866 43.29 50.03 6.98
C LEU A 866 44.43 49.14 7.51
N THR A 867 44.13 48.25 8.46
CA THR A 867 45.10 47.28 8.98
C THR A 867 44.99 45.96 8.24
N ALA A 868 46.13 45.41 7.82
CA ALA A 868 46.18 44.13 7.12
C ALA A 868 45.66 42.96 7.96
N ALA A 869 45.94 42.95 9.27
CA ALA A 869 45.36 42.01 10.24
C ALA A 869 43.96 42.48 10.69
N ARG A 870 43.02 41.54 10.80
CA ARG A 870 41.60 41.81 11.04
C ARG A 870 40.92 40.70 11.86
N THR A 871 40.07 41.09 12.81
CA THR A 871 39.15 40.20 13.56
C THR A 871 37.78 40.85 13.65
N ASP A 872 36.70 40.16 13.28
CA ASP A 872 35.34 40.69 13.42
C ASP A 872 34.67 40.16 14.69
N THR A 873 34.34 41.05 15.62
CA THR A 873 33.80 40.72 16.96
C THR A 873 32.30 40.97 17.07
N ASN A 874 31.62 40.27 17.98
CA ASN A 874 30.19 40.45 18.31
C ASN A 874 29.27 40.36 17.07
N LEU A 875 29.41 39.27 16.31
CA LEU A 875 28.67 39.09 15.06
C LEU A 875 27.18 38.82 15.33
N GLN A 876 26.35 39.71 14.81
CA GLN A 876 24.87 39.67 14.91
C GLN A 876 24.18 39.60 13.53
N ALA A 877 24.98 39.52 12.46
CA ALA A 877 24.55 39.36 11.07
C ALA A 877 25.71 38.78 10.24
N ASN A 878 25.41 38.23 9.06
CA ASN A 878 26.44 37.76 8.13
C ASN A 878 27.30 38.93 7.63
N LYS A 879 28.61 38.70 7.43
CA LYS A 879 29.56 39.74 7.02
C LYS A 879 30.52 39.25 5.93
N SER A 880 30.75 40.04 4.88
CA SER A 880 31.72 39.72 3.82
C SER A 880 32.57 40.93 3.46
N VAL A 881 33.89 40.75 3.39
CA VAL A 881 34.85 41.84 3.16
C VAL A 881 36.05 41.39 2.32
N THR A 882 36.57 42.29 1.48
CA THR A 882 37.65 42.01 0.52
C THR A 882 38.86 42.91 0.74
N ALA A 883 40.08 42.36 0.77
CA ALA A 883 41.34 43.11 0.87
C ALA A 883 41.79 43.68 -0.49
N THR A 884 42.32 44.91 -0.52
CA THR A 884 42.79 45.60 -1.73
C THR A 884 44.30 45.82 -1.67
N PHE A 885 45.00 45.64 -2.80
CA PHE A 885 46.47 45.78 -2.91
C PHE A 885 46.85 46.69 -4.10
N ALA A 886 47.91 47.49 -3.96
CA ALA A 886 48.39 48.44 -5.00
C ALA A 886 49.87 48.21 -5.34
N ILE A 887 50.27 48.44 -6.60
CA ILE A 887 51.65 48.27 -7.09
C ILE A 887 52.56 49.42 -6.62
N ASN A 888 53.81 49.12 -6.26
CA ASN A 888 54.79 50.12 -5.85
C ASN A 888 55.36 50.90 -7.06
N GLN A 889 55.68 52.19 -6.90
CA GLN A 889 56.22 53.09 -7.96
C GLN A 889 57.56 53.75 -7.55
N TYR A 890 58.42 54.07 -8.53
CA TYR A 890 59.76 54.66 -8.36
C TYR A 890 59.99 55.85 -9.30
N THR A 891 60.85 56.81 -8.94
CA THR A 891 61.12 58.04 -9.71
C THR A 891 62.54 58.09 -10.27
N VAL A 892 62.69 58.48 -11.55
CA VAL A 892 63.98 58.71 -12.24
C VAL A 892 64.12 60.18 -12.67
N THR A 893 65.25 60.82 -12.36
CA THR A 893 65.51 62.24 -12.65
C THR A 893 66.81 62.45 -13.44
N TYR A 894 66.72 63.14 -14.58
CA TYR A 894 67.87 63.54 -15.42
C TYR A 894 68.07 65.06 -15.42
N THR A 895 69.30 65.53 -15.24
CA THR A 895 69.64 66.97 -15.13
C THR A 895 70.78 67.37 -16.09
N ALA A 896 70.76 68.58 -16.66
CA ALA A 896 71.89 69.12 -17.42
C ALA A 896 72.77 70.00 -16.53
N GLY A 897 74.09 69.82 -16.60
CA GLY A 897 75.07 70.74 -16.05
C GLY A 897 75.22 72.02 -16.90
N ALA A 898 76.04 72.96 -16.44
CA ALA A 898 76.24 74.24 -17.12
C ALA A 898 76.74 74.06 -18.57
N ASN A 899 76.29 74.94 -19.47
CA ASN A 899 76.63 74.98 -20.90
C ASN A 899 76.02 73.85 -21.77
N GLY A 900 74.92 73.24 -21.33
CA GLY A 900 74.05 72.42 -22.17
C GLY A 900 72.65 72.21 -21.57
N THR A 901 71.82 71.39 -22.21
CA THR A 901 70.41 71.14 -21.83
C THR A 901 70.04 69.66 -21.96
N ILE A 902 68.94 69.22 -21.32
CA ILE A 902 68.36 67.87 -21.52
C ILE A 902 67.09 67.98 -22.38
N THR A 903 66.94 67.08 -23.34
CA THR A 903 65.74 66.90 -24.16
C THR A 903 65.10 65.53 -23.87
N GLY A 904 63.80 65.52 -23.57
CA GLY A 904 63.05 64.35 -23.05
C GLY A 904 62.38 64.63 -21.70
N SER A 905 61.48 63.75 -21.23
CA SER A 905 60.73 63.95 -19.98
C SER A 905 61.58 63.64 -18.74
N SER A 906 61.65 64.56 -17.78
CA SER A 906 62.35 64.41 -16.50
C SER A 906 61.72 65.34 -15.44
N PRO A 907 61.44 64.88 -14.21
CA PRO A 907 61.54 63.49 -13.72
C PRO A 907 60.44 62.57 -14.29
N GLN A 908 60.65 61.26 -14.25
CA GLN A 908 59.71 60.21 -14.67
C GLN A 908 59.30 59.31 -13.50
N THR A 909 58.03 58.91 -13.41
CA THR A 909 57.53 57.95 -12.40
C THR A 909 57.19 56.62 -13.06
N ILE A 910 57.78 55.53 -12.57
CA ILE A 910 57.83 54.21 -13.20
C ILE A 910 57.36 53.14 -12.20
N ASN A 911 56.45 52.27 -12.60
CA ASN A 911 56.01 51.14 -11.76
C ASN A 911 57.18 50.17 -11.50
N HIS A 912 57.18 49.49 -10.36
CA HIS A 912 58.20 48.51 -9.97
C HIS A 912 58.44 47.46 -11.08
N GLY A 913 59.68 47.38 -11.57
CA GLY A 913 60.11 46.43 -12.61
C GLY A 913 59.94 46.92 -14.06
N SER A 914 59.45 48.15 -14.28
CA SER A 914 59.28 48.75 -15.61
C SER A 914 60.48 49.62 -16.05
N ASN A 915 60.53 49.99 -17.33
CA ASN A 915 61.59 50.80 -17.93
C ASN A 915 61.20 52.30 -18.02
N ALA A 916 62.19 53.19 -17.90
CA ALA A 916 62.06 54.62 -18.19
C ALA A 916 62.11 54.91 -19.70
N THR A 917 61.69 56.10 -20.12
CA THR A 917 61.77 56.58 -21.51
C THR A 917 63.06 57.37 -21.76
N THR A 918 63.59 57.34 -22.99
CA THR A 918 64.90 57.91 -23.37
C THR A 918 64.98 59.44 -23.23
N VAL A 919 66.12 59.96 -22.77
CA VAL A 919 66.49 61.39 -22.77
C VAL A 919 67.84 61.64 -23.46
N THR A 920 68.12 62.88 -23.91
CA THR A 920 69.39 63.25 -24.58
C THR A 920 69.96 64.57 -24.04
N ALA A 921 71.27 64.60 -23.73
CA ALA A 921 72.03 65.79 -23.33
C ALA A 921 72.62 66.55 -24.54
N VAL A 922 72.29 67.83 -24.69
CA VAL A 922 72.64 68.66 -25.86
C VAL A 922 73.57 69.81 -25.45
N PRO A 923 74.82 69.89 -25.97
CA PRO A 923 75.74 71.00 -25.67
C PRO A 923 75.31 72.33 -26.29
N ASN A 924 75.66 73.45 -25.65
CA ASN A 924 75.55 74.79 -26.24
C ASN A 924 76.65 75.04 -27.30
N SER A 925 76.43 76.03 -28.19
CA SER A 925 77.40 76.38 -29.25
C SER A 925 78.78 76.72 -28.69
N GLY A 926 79.84 76.16 -29.29
CA GLY A 926 81.24 76.30 -28.83
C GLY A 926 81.66 75.33 -27.72
N TYR A 927 80.75 74.47 -27.26
CA TYR A 927 80.99 73.44 -26.25
C TYR A 927 80.67 72.03 -26.77
N SER A 928 81.20 71.00 -26.12
CA SER A 928 80.96 69.58 -26.42
C SER A 928 80.56 68.79 -25.18
N PHE A 929 79.74 67.73 -25.36
CA PHE A 929 79.31 66.84 -24.27
C PHE A 929 80.47 65.96 -23.82
N VAL A 930 80.61 65.78 -22.51
CA VAL A 930 81.69 65.00 -21.90
C VAL A 930 81.16 63.67 -21.34
N SER A 931 80.25 63.73 -20.35
CA SER A 931 79.69 62.53 -19.71
C SER A 931 78.46 62.85 -18.85
N TRP A 932 77.74 61.79 -18.45
CA TRP A 932 76.83 61.79 -17.31
C TRP A 932 77.59 61.51 -16.00
N SER A 933 77.01 61.90 -14.85
CA SER A 933 77.63 61.85 -13.53
C SER A 933 77.95 60.45 -13.01
N ASP A 934 77.29 59.43 -13.56
CA ASP A 934 77.56 58.01 -13.28
C ASP A 934 78.46 57.35 -14.34
N GLY A 935 79.07 58.14 -15.21
CA GLY A 935 80.12 57.69 -16.13
C GLY A 935 79.65 57.31 -17.54
N VAL A 936 78.35 57.43 -17.86
CA VAL A 936 77.85 57.18 -19.22
C VAL A 936 78.36 58.26 -20.19
N LEU A 937 79.06 57.84 -21.25
CA LEU A 937 79.73 58.74 -22.19
C LEU A 937 78.90 59.06 -23.45
N THR A 938 77.71 58.50 -23.56
CA THR A 938 76.79 58.81 -24.66
C THR A 938 75.76 59.86 -24.24
N ALA A 939 75.54 60.84 -25.10
CA ALA A 939 74.60 61.93 -24.82
C ALA A 939 73.14 61.46 -24.68
N ALA A 940 72.72 60.43 -25.43
CA ALA A 940 71.39 59.79 -25.30
C ALA A 940 71.41 58.64 -24.27
N ARG A 941 70.34 58.50 -23.47
CA ARG A 941 70.25 57.57 -22.32
C ARG A 941 68.83 57.05 -22.04
N THR A 942 68.70 55.77 -21.65
CA THR A 942 67.47 55.11 -21.15
C THR A 942 67.79 54.14 -20.01
N ASP A 943 67.03 54.14 -18.91
CA ASP A 943 67.23 53.25 -17.76
C ASP A 943 66.11 52.19 -17.63
N THR A 944 66.46 50.91 -17.48
CA THR A 944 65.53 49.76 -17.56
C THR A 944 65.41 48.97 -16.25
N ASN A 945 64.28 48.29 -16.01
CA ASN A 945 63.99 47.43 -14.86
C ASN A 945 64.14 48.14 -13.50
N LEU A 946 63.38 49.22 -13.31
CA LEU A 946 63.55 50.08 -12.16
C LEU A 946 62.97 49.47 -10.88
N GLN A 947 63.82 49.30 -9.87
CA GLN A 947 63.47 48.72 -8.56
C GLN A 947 63.71 49.70 -7.38
N ALA A 948 64.18 50.92 -7.67
CA ALA A 948 64.39 52.01 -6.72
C ALA A 948 64.51 53.35 -7.48
N ASN A 949 64.51 54.48 -6.77
CA ASN A 949 64.65 55.82 -7.39
C ASN A 949 66.08 56.05 -7.94
N LEU A 950 66.22 56.83 -9.03
CA LEU A 950 67.50 57.11 -9.73
C LEU A 950 67.65 58.61 -10.09
N SER A 951 68.86 59.19 -9.99
CA SER A 951 69.13 60.60 -10.38
C SER A 951 70.54 60.82 -10.94
N VAL A 952 70.69 61.47 -12.12
CA VAL A 952 71.96 61.63 -12.85
C VAL A 952 72.08 62.97 -13.63
N THR A 953 73.31 63.50 -13.81
CA THR A 953 73.58 64.85 -14.40
C THR A 953 74.61 64.86 -15.54
N ALA A 954 74.38 65.61 -16.63
CA ALA A 954 75.28 65.74 -17.81
C ALA A 954 76.33 66.88 -17.71
N THR A 955 77.53 66.72 -18.30
CA THR A 955 78.67 67.68 -18.23
C THR A 955 79.18 68.12 -19.63
N PHE A 956 79.63 69.38 -19.80
CA PHE A 956 80.05 70.00 -21.09
C PHE A 956 81.36 70.85 -20.99
N ALA A 957 82.17 70.96 -22.07
CA ALA A 957 83.47 71.69 -22.12
C ALA A 957 83.71 72.54 -23.40
N ILE A 958 84.49 73.64 -23.33
CA ILE A 958 84.72 74.63 -24.43
C ILE A 958 85.78 74.17 -25.46
N ASN A 959 85.62 74.51 -26.74
CA ASN A 959 86.51 74.12 -27.86
C ASN A 959 87.76 75.06 -28.03
N GLN A 960 88.91 74.54 -28.50
CA GLN A 960 90.18 75.27 -28.76
C GLN A 960 90.73 75.07 -30.20
N TYR A 961 91.52 76.03 -30.73
CA TYR A 961 92.07 76.04 -32.11
C TYR A 961 93.52 76.51 -32.21
N THR A 962 94.26 76.05 -33.22
CA THR A 962 95.72 76.30 -33.42
C THR A 962 96.04 77.00 -34.75
N ALA A 963 96.87 78.04 -34.72
CA ALA A 963 97.45 78.73 -35.88
C ALA A 963 98.94 78.39 -36.07
N THR A 964 99.37 78.07 -37.30
CA THR A 964 100.72 77.61 -37.66
C THR A 964 101.32 78.38 -38.85
N TYR A 965 102.57 78.81 -38.76
CA TYR A 965 103.30 79.61 -39.75
C TYR A 965 104.64 78.93 -40.08
N THR A 966 104.99 78.82 -41.37
CA THR A 966 106.22 78.13 -41.82
C THR A 966 107.02 79.00 -42.79
N ALA A 967 108.36 79.04 -42.67
CA ALA A 967 109.22 79.62 -43.72
C ALA A 967 109.55 78.56 -44.77
N GLY A 968 109.34 78.90 -46.04
CA GLY A 968 109.83 78.13 -47.16
C GLY A 968 111.35 78.22 -47.31
N SER A 969 111.91 77.33 -48.14
CA SER A 969 113.34 77.29 -48.45
C SER A 969 113.87 78.64 -48.93
N ASN A 970 115.09 78.98 -48.49
CA ASN A 970 115.80 80.23 -48.83
C ASN A 970 115.30 81.50 -48.12
N GLY A 971 114.58 81.34 -47.03
CA GLY A 971 114.36 82.39 -46.03
C GLY A 971 114.03 81.81 -44.65
N SER A 972 113.65 82.67 -43.73
CA SER A 972 113.40 82.33 -42.32
C SER A 972 112.21 83.09 -41.75
N LEU A 973 111.70 82.69 -40.57
CA LEU A 973 110.65 83.42 -39.84
C LEU A 973 111.19 84.01 -38.53
N THR A 974 110.63 85.15 -38.12
CA THR A 974 110.77 85.74 -36.79
C THR A 974 109.39 85.90 -36.14
N GLY A 975 109.21 85.36 -34.92
CA GLY A 975 107.91 85.22 -34.23
C GLY A 975 107.58 83.76 -33.88
N SER A 976 106.50 83.51 -33.12
CA SER A 976 106.13 82.13 -32.72
C SER A 976 105.36 81.41 -33.82
N ALA A 977 105.99 80.38 -34.39
CA ALA A 977 105.50 79.65 -35.55
C ALA A 977 104.22 78.84 -35.30
N THR A 978 103.88 78.48 -34.06
CA THR A 978 102.63 77.76 -33.74
C THR A 978 101.99 78.28 -32.45
N GLN A 979 100.67 78.49 -32.45
CA GLN A 979 99.94 79.13 -31.35
C GLN A 979 98.54 78.52 -31.18
N THR A 980 98.16 78.11 -29.96
CA THR A 980 96.82 77.54 -29.65
C THR A 980 96.02 78.50 -28.78
N VAL A 981 94.75 78.73 -29.13
CA VAL A 981 93.85 79.68 -28.47
C VAL A 981 92.42 79.12 -28.33
N ASN A 982 91.65 79.63 -27.37
CA ASN A 982 90.24 79.23 -27.20
C ASN A 982 89.37 79.72 -28.38
N HIS A 983 88.28 79.02 -28.68
CA HIS A 983 87.31 79.40 -29.72
C HIS A 983 86.92 80.89 -29.63
N GLY A 984 87.27 81.68 -30.65
CA GLY A 984 86.98 83.11 -30.77
C GLY A 984 88.10 84.06 -30.31
N SER A 985 89.30 83.56 -29.98
CA SER A 985 90.46 84.36 -29.52
C SER A 985 91.51 84.60 -30.63
N SER A 986 92.44 85.55 -30.46
CA SER A 986 93.43 85.95 -31.48
C SER A 986 94.85 85.39 -31.26
N ALA A 987 95.60 85.16 -32.35
CA ALA A 987 97.03 84.82 -32.34
C ALA A 987 97.94 86.08 -32.38
N THR A 988 99.23 85.90 -32.11
CA THR A 988 100.29 86.93 -32.10
C THR A 988 101.11 86.95 -33.40
N THR A 989 101.78 88.07 -33.71
CA THR A 989 102.40 88.39 -35.03
C THR A 989 103.62 87.52 -35.40
N VAL A 990 103.80 87.21 -36.70
CA VAL A 990 104.96 86.51 -37.30
C VAL A 990 105.45 87.20 -38.59
N THR A 991 106.77 87.24 -38.86
CA THR A 991 107.40 87.90 -40.04
C THR A 991 108.37 87.01 -40.83
N ALA A 992 108.36 87.07 -42.17
CA ALA A 992 109.24 86.31 -43.08
C ALA A 992 110.46 87.10 -43.60
N VAL A 993 111.65 86.49 -43.69
CA VAL A 993 112.92 87.17 -44.04
C VAL A 993 113.71 86.36 -45.09
N PRO A 994 114.01 86.90 -46.30
CA PRO A 994 114.77 86.19 -47.35
C PRO A 994 116.27 86.07 -47.07
N ASN A 995 116.91 85.02 -47.60
CA ASN A 995 118.37 84.86 -47.63
C ASN A 995 119.00 85.71 -48.77
N SER A 996 120.33 85.95 -48.70
CA SER A 996 121.05 86.71 -49.74
C SER A 996 120.96 86.05 -51.13
N GLY A 997 120.66 86.83 -52.17
CA GLY A 997 120.42 86.33 -53.54
C GLY A 997 118.99 85.84 -53.80
N TYR A 998 118.09 86.00 -52.82
CA TYR A 998 116.68 85.65 -52.88
C TYR A 998 115.80 86.80 -52.38
N PHE A 999 114.52 86.82 -52.77
CA PHE A 999 113.52 87.78 -52.26
C PHE A 999 112.21 87.09 -51.84
N PHE A 1000 111.43 87.74 -50.96
CA PHE A 1000 110.13 87.24 -50.49
C PHE A 1000 109.05 87.45 -51.55
N VAL A 1001 108.26 86.41 -51.79
CA VAL A 1001 107.20 86.44 -52.81
C VAL A 1001 105.84 86.64 -52.14
N SER A 1002 105.43 85.71 -51.29
CA SER A 1002 104.13 85.72 -50.63
C SER A 1002 104.04 84.67 -49.52
N TRP A 1003 103.01 84.78 -48.68
CA TRP A 1003 102.47 83.67 -47.91
C TRP A 1003 101.52 82.83 -48.78
N SER A 1004 101.36 81.56 -48.45
CA SER A 1004 100.61 80.57 -49.23
C SER A 1004 99.11 80.88 -49.37
N ASP A 1005 98.57 81.72 -48.50
CA ASP A 1005 97.18 82.22 -48.57
C ASP A 1005 97.06 83.55 -49.33
N GLY A 1006 98.15 83.99 -49.97
CA GLY A 1006 98.17 85.17 -50.83
C GLY A 1006 98.56 86.47 -50.13
N VAL A 1007 98.88 86.46 -48.83
CA VAL A 1007 99.36 87.68 -48.14
C VAL A 1007 100.75 88.04 -48.68
N LEU A 1008 100.86 89.22 -49.30
CA LEU A 1008 102.08 89.68 -49.97
C LEU A 1008 103.02 90.48 -49.06
N THR A 1009 102.61 90.75 -47.82
CA THR A 1009 103.45 91.40 -46.81
C THR A 1009 104.13 90.36 -45.94
N ALA A 1010 105.42 90.56 -45.67
CA ALA A 1010 106.21 89.59 -44.94
C ALA A 1010 105.79 89.43 -43.46
N ALA A 1011 105.23 90.45 -42.79
CA ALA A 1011 104.70 90.40 -41.42
C ALA A 1011 103.17 90.22 -41.38
N ARG A 1012 102.63 89.37 -40.47
CA ARG A 1012 101.18 89.09 -40.30
C ARG A 1012 100.73 88.70 -38.88
N THR A 1013 99.45 88.95 -38.53
CA THR A 1013 98.76 88.56 -37.27
C THR A 1013 97.31 88.13 -37.57
N ASP A 1014 96.81 87.03 -36.97
CA ASP A 1014 95.47 86.49 -37.24
C ASP A 1014 94.55 86.54 -35.99
N THR A 1015 93.34 87.14 -36.09
CA THR A 1015 92.42 87.40 -34.98
C THR A 1015 91.10 86.63 -35.06
N ASN A 1016 90.40 86.43 -33.93
CA ASN A 1016 89.11 85.72 -33.82
C ASN A 1016 89.12 84.29 -34.44
N LEU A 1017 90.03 83.46 -33.97
CA LEU A 1017 90.23 82.11 -34.48
C LEU A 1017 89.09 81.18 -34.06
N GLN A 1018 88.32 80.72 -35.03
CA GLN A 1018 87.18 79.80 -34.86
C GLN A 1018 87.42 78.44 -35.52
N SER A 1019 88.62 78.21 -36.06
CA SER A 1019 89.11 76.94 -36.62
C SER A 1019 90.65 76.97 -36.72
N ASN A 1020 91.30 75.85 -37.00
CA ASN A 1020 92.77 75.83 -37.14
C ASN A 1020 93.25 76.55 -38.42
N LEU A 1021 94.41 77.21 -38.36
CA LEU A 1021 95.04 77.95 -39.46
C LEU A 1021 96.47 77.44 -39.73
N SER A 1022 96.89 77.31 -41.00
CA SER A 1022 98.28 76.96 -41.37
C SER A 1022 98.73 77.61 -42.68
N VAL A 1023 99.84 78.37 -42.67
CA VAL A 1023 100.32 79.16 -43.84
C VAL A 1023 101.86 79.16 -43.96
N THR A 1024 102.38 79.24 -45.20
CA THR A 1024 103.85 79.15 -45.49
C THR A 1024 104.36 80.30 -46.35
N ALA A 1025 105.51 80.89 -46.00
CA ALA A 1025 106.20 81.95 -46.75
C ALA A 1025 107.07 81.39 -47.89
N THR A 1026 107.10 82.04 -49.07
CA THR A 1026 107.85 81.58 -50.25
C THR A 1026 108.92 82.57 -50.70
N PHE A 1027 110.09 82.08 -51.12
CA PHE A 1027 111.25 82.87 -51.58
C PHE A 1027 111.81 82.33 -52.92
N ALA A 1028 112.33 83.20 -53.80
CA ALA A 1028 112.85 82.82 -55.13
C ALA A 1028 114.24 83.42 -55.43
N MET A 1029 115.07 82.69 -56.20
CA MET A 1029 116.46 83.06 -56.57
C MET A 1029 116.49 84.04 -57.74
N GLU A 1030 117.46 84.96 -57.75
CA GLU A 1030 117.63 85.91 -58.86
C GLU A 1030 118.01 85.22 -60.21
N PRO A 1031 117.35 85.53 -61.35
CA PRO A 1031 117.47 84.77 -62.62
C PRO A 1031 118.86 84.73 -63.28
N TYR A 1032 119.63 85.82 -63.23
CA TYR A 1032 120.97 85.87 -63.84
C TYR A 1032 121.95 84.90 -63.15
N SER A 1033 121.88 84.83 -61.82
CA SER A 1033 122.72 83.96 -60.99
C SER A 1033 122.51 82.48 -61.30
N ALA A 1034 121.28 82.10 -61.68
CA ALA A 1034 120.95 80.74 -62.09
C ALA A 1034 121.57 80.36 -63.44
N TRP A 1035 121.59 81.29 -64.38
CA TRP A 1035 122.04 81.02 -65.75
C TRP A 1035 123.55 80.87 -65.85
N VAL A 1036 124.34 81.81 -65.30
CA VAL A 1036 125.79 81.82 -65.53
C VAL A 1036 126.52 80.65 -64.85
N THR A 1037 125.93 80.08 -63.79
CA THR A 1037 126.48 78.90 -63.11
C THR A 1037 126.28 77.60 -63.87
N SER A 1038 125.41 77.60 -64.91
CA SER A 1038 125.06 76.40 -65.67
C SER A 1038 126.09 76.02 -66.76
N PHE A 1039 127.08 76.85 -67.03
CA PHE A 1039 128.10 76.59 -68.06
C PHE A 1039 129.38 75.98 -67.46
N PRO A 1040 129.67 74.70 -67.76
CA PRO A 1040 130.82 74.00 -67.16
C PRO A 1040 132.16 74.42 -67.74
N GLY A 1041 132.19 75.04 -68.93
CA GLY A 1041 133.42 75.55 -69.55
C GLY A 1041 134.04 76.75 -68.83
N ILE A 1042 133.24 77.49 -68.07
CA ILE A 1042 133.69 78.67 -67.34
C ILE A 1042 134.14 78.26 -65.94
N THR A 1043 135.44 77.98 -65.83
CA THR A 1043 136.08 77.48 -64.61
C THR A 1043 136.59 78.58 -63.69
N ASN A 1044 136.88 79.78 -64.21
CA ASN A 1044 137.28 80.92 -63.41
C ASN A 1044 136.05 81.77 -63.02
N PRO A 1045 135.81 82.03 -61.72
CA PRO A 1045 134.63 82.79 -61.27
C PRO A 1045 134.52 84.20 -61.86
N THR A 1046 135.65 84.87 -62.14
CA THR A 1046 135.61 86.22 -62.75
C THR A 1046 135.05 86.21 -64.16
N ASP A 1047 135.16 85.08 -64.84
CA ASP A 1047 134.66 84.89 -66.20
C ASP A 1047 133.15 84.65 -66.20
N ARG A 1048 132.52 84.59 -65.02
CA ARG A 1048 131.05 84.56 -64.83
C ARG A 1048 130.47 85.94 -64.55
N GLU A 1049 131.29 86.98 -64.51
CA GLU A 1049 130.79 88.33 -64.32
C GLU A 1049 129.98 88.80 -65.55
N PRO A 1050 128.94 89.63 -65.39
CA PRO A 1050 128.06 90.03 -66.50
C PRO A 1050 128.77 90.72 -67.66
N ALA A 1051 129.90 91.38 -67.38
CA ALA A 1051 130.67 92.13 -68.36
C ALA A 1051 131.85 91.34 -68.98
N ALA A 1052 132.08 90.10 -68.55
CA ALA A 1052 133.16 89.29 -69.09
C ALA A 1052 132.82 88.75 -70.50
N ASP A 1053 133.83 88.61 -71.34
CA ASP A 1053 133.78 87.99 -72.69
C ASP A 1053 134.87 86.89 -72.70
N PRO A 1054 134.52 85.66 -72.23
CA PRO A 1054 135.51 84.61 -71.99
C PRO A 1054 136.05 83.99 -73.28
N ASP A 1055 135.21 83.87 -74.31
CA ASP A 1055 135.54 83.20 -75.57
C ASP A 1055 136.08 84.15 -76.65
N LYS A 1056 136.04 85.47 -76.37
CA LYS A 1056 136.62 86.56 -77.15
C LYS A 1056 136.03 86.69 -78.54
N ASP A 1057 134.76 86.34 -78.69
CA ASP A 1057 134.02 86.57 -79.92
C ASP A 1057 133.54 88.03 -80.05
N GLY A 1058 133.63 88.80 -78.96
CA GLY A 1058 133.26 90.21 -78.87
C GLY A 1058 131.93 90.48 -78.16
N LEU A 1059 131.23 89.46 -77.64
CA LEU A 1059 130.00 89.58 -76.86
C LEU A 1059 130.27 89.33 -75.36
N ALA A 1060 129.64 90.14 -74.49
CA ALA A 1060 129.74 89.94 -73.05
C ALA A 1060 128.66 88.96 -72.55
N ASN A 1061 128.95 88.22 -71.50
CA ASN A 1061 128.06 87.26 -70.83
C ASN A 1061 126.62 87.76 -70.61
N SER A 1062 126.44 89.04 -70.27
CA SER A 1062 125.11 89.64 -70.08
C SER A 1062 124.32 89.76 -71.38
N ILE A 1063 124.99 90.06 -72.49
CA ILE A 1063 124.38 90.03 -73.83
C ILE A 1063 124.09 88.59 -74.23
N GLU A 1064 125.03 87.68 -73.96
CA GLU A 1064 124.87 86.25 -74.23
C GLU A 1064 123.75 85.59 -73.41
N PHE A 1065 123.52 86.06 -72.19
CA PHE A 1065 122.38 85.65 -71.36
C PHE A 1065 121.06 85.97 -72.05
N VAL A 1066 120.98 87.18 -72.64
CA VAL A 1066 119.78 87.68 -73.29
C VAL A 1066 119.58 87.02 -74.65
N THR A 1067 120.63 86.91 -75.47
CA THR A 1067 120.56 86.23 -76.78
C THR A 1067 120.44 84.72 -76.63
N GLY A 1068 120.92 84.18 -75.52
CA GLY A 1068 121.00 82.76 -75.23
C GLY A 1068 122.25 82.07 -75.78
N SER A 1069 123.26 82.83 -76.20
CA SER A 1069 124.54 82.35 -76.71
C SER A 1069 125.32 81.55 -75.64
N ASP A 1070 126.30 80.76 -76.11
CA ASP A 1070 127.18 79.99 -75.23
C ASP A 1070 128.44 80.81 -74.91
N PRO A 1071 128.60 81.31 -73.67
CA PRO A 1071 129.70 82.17 -73.24
C PRO A 1071 131.07 81.50 -73.19
N SER A 1072 131.21 80.29 -73.76
CA SER A 1072 132.42 79.49 -73.70
C SER A 1072 132.93 78.99 -75.06
N ASN A 1073 132.30 79.35 -76.19
CA ASN A 1073 132.67 78.79 -77.50
C ASN A 1073 132.43 79.74 -78.70
N PRO A 1074 133.48 80.15 -79.45
CA PRO A 1074 133.35 81.09 -80.56
C PRO A 1074 132.61 80.46 -81.74
N SER A 1075 131.34 80.83 -81.93
CA SER A 1075 130.51 80.34 -83.02
C SER A 1075 130.20 81.45 -84.04
N SER A 1076 130.58 81.19 -85.30
CA SER A 1076 130.57 82.13 -86.43
C SER A 1076 129.15 82.52 -86.87
N GLY A 1077 128.66 83.63 -86.35
CA GLY A 1077 127.45 84.27 -86.86
C GLY A 1077 126.99 85.33 -85.88
N ASN A 1078 127.44 86.57 -86.08
CA ASN A 1078 126.93 87.69 -85.28
C ASN A 1078 125.39 87.64 -85.32
N PRO A 1079 124.70 87.41 -84.19
CA PRO A 1079 123.27 87.16 -84.16
C PRO A 1079 122.48 88.41 -84.54
N LEU A 1080 123.12 89.59 -84.56
CA LEU A 1080 122.54 90.82 -85.07
C LEU A 1080 122.79 90.95 -86.58
N THR A 1081 121.81 90.55 -87.39
CA THR A 1081 121.82 90.84 -88.82
C THR A 1081 121.32 92.25 -89.10
N THR A 1082 121.99 92.96 -90.01
CA THR A 1082 121.64 94.34 -90.38
C THR A 1082 121.31 94.40 -91.86
N THR A 1083 120.08 94.80 -92.18
CA THR A 1083 119.62 94.99 -93.56
C THR A 1083 119.34 96.46 -93.81
N VAL A 1084 120.05 97.08 -94.76
CA VAL A 1084 119.92 98.51 -95.07
C VAL A 1084 119.00 98.69 -96.28
N GLY A 1085 117.83 99.27 -96.06
CA GLY A 1085 116.90 99.70 -97.12
C GLY A 1085 117.15 101.15 -97.54
N THR A 1086 116.37 101.65 -98.50
CA THR A 1086 116.48 103.03 -98.99
C THR A 1086 115.93 104.09 -98.02
N THR A 1087 115.08 103.70 -97.06
CA THR A 1087 114.45 104.60 -96.08
C THR A 1087 114.55 104.12 -94.63
N ASN A 1088 115.17 102.96 -94.38
CA ASN A 1088 115.32 102.37 -93.05
C ASN A 1088 116.51 101.39 -92.95
N VAL A 1089 116.92 101.08 -91.73
CA VAL A 1089 117.83 99.98 -91.39
C VAL A 1089 117.07 99.03 -90.48
N VAL A 1090 117.04 97.76 -90.81
CA VAL A 1090 116.44 96.73 -89.96
C VAL A 1090 117.56 95.97 -89.27
N PHE A 1091 117.57 96.01 -87.94
CA PHE A 1091 118.39 95.15 -87.10
C PHE A 1091 117.55 93.97 -86.67
N GLN A 1092 118.04 92.76 -86.84
CA GLN A 1092 117.33 91.57 -86.42
C GLN A 1092 118.24 90.74 -85.54
N PHE A 1093 117.76 90.34 -84.37
CA PHE A 1093 118.48 89.42 -83.49
C PHE A 1093 117.54 88.38 -82.90
N VAL A 1094 118.12 87.26 -82.48
CA VAL A 1094 117.40 86.18 -81.81
C VAL A 1094 117.69 86.25 -80.31
N ARG A 1095 116.66 86.07 -79.49
CA ARG A 1095 116.77 86.01 -78.03
C ARG A 1095 116.00 84.83 -77.46
N LYS A 1096 116.32 84.41 -76.24
CA LYS A 1096 115.54 83.38 -75.53
C LYS A 1096 114.17 83.92 -75.16
N LYS A 1097 113.13 83.10 -75.35
CA LYS A 1097 111.78 83.43 -74.90
C LYS A 1097 111.71 83.34 -73.38
N ALA A 1098 111.35 84.44 -72.71
CA ALA A 1098 111.20 84.43 -71.26
C ALA A 1098 109.80 83.93 -70.84
N ALA A 1099 109.77 82.99 -69.89
CA ALA A 1099 108.53 82.43 -69.34
C ALA A 1099 107.81 83.49 -68.48
N GLY A 1100 107.00 84.34 -69.10
CA GLY A 1100 106.20 85.35 -68.39
C GLY A 1100 105.89 86.65 -69.13
N GLU A 1101 106.32 86.83 -70.39
CA GLU A 1101 106.19 88.12 -71.10
C GLU A 1101 104.75 88.51 -71.53
N ALA A 1102 103.70 87.80 -71.11
CA ALA A 1102 102.33 88.14 -71.50
C ALA A 1102 101.93 89.53 -71.00
N GLY A 1103 101.82 90.50 -71.92
CA GLY A 1103 101.35 91.87 -71.65
C GLY A 1103 102.41 92.97 -71.78
N PHE A 1104 103.69 92.63 -71.91
CA PHE A 1104 104.75 93.62 -72.14
C PHE A 1104 104.78 94.05 -73.61
N VAL A 1105 104.94 95.35 -73.88
CA VAL A 1105 105.04 95.89 -75.24
C VAL A 1105 106.39 96.57 -75.42
N SER A 1106 107.07 96.30 -76.52
CA SER A 1106 108.35 96.94 -76.85
C SER A 1106 108.13 98.06 -77.85
N ARG A 1107 108.83 99.19 -77.66
CA ARG A 1107 108.93 100.25 -78.67
C ARG A 1107 110.39 100.64 -78.88
N ILE A 1108 110.64 101.29 -79.99
CA ILE A 1108 111.93 101.93 -80.24
C ILE A 1108 111.93 103.37 -79.69
N GLU A 1109 113.04 103.77 -79.09
CA GLU A 1109 113.34 105.17 -78.83
C GLU A 1109 114.56 105.58 -79.65
N LEU A 1110 114.47 106.72 -80.33
CA LEU A 1110 115.50 107.27 -81.19
C LEU A 1110 116.12 108.49 -80.54
N SER A 1111 117.42 108.70 -80.77
CA SER A 1111 118.10 109.92 -80.39
C SER A 1111 119.16 110.30 -81.40
N ASP A 1112 119.39 111.61 -81.59
CA ASP A 1112 120.50 112.12 -82.37
C ASP A 1112 121.74 112.42 -81.47
N GLN A 1113 121.67 112.15 -80.16
CA GLN A 1113 122.76 112.31 -79.17
C GLN A 1113 122.76 111.16 -78.14
N LEU A 1114 123.93 110.78 -77.60
CA LEU A 1114 124.00 109.85 -76.47
C LEU A 1114 123.87 110.64 -75.15
N GLY A 1115 122.63 110.80 -74.68
CA GLY A 1115 122.35 111.43 -73.39
C GLY A 1115 121.06 110.90 -72.75
N PRO A 1116 120.92 110.86 -71.42
CA PRO A 1116 119.74 110.27 -70.77
C PRO A 1116 118.41 110.94 -71.16
N ALA A 1117 118.44 112.24 -71.47
CA ALA A 1117 117.26 113.05 -71.78
C ALA A 1117 116.98 113.23 -73.29
N SER A 1118 117.82 112.69 -74.18
CA SER A 1118 117.72 112.95 -75.62
C SER A 1118 116.90 111.91 -76.39
N TRP A 1119 116.31 110.92 -75.71
CA TRP A 1119 115.60 109.81 -76.32
C TRP A 1119 114.11 110.12 -76.53
N ASN A 1120 113.69 110.18 -77.80
CA ASN A 1120 112.31 110.40 -78.19
C ASN A 1120 111.67 109.08 -78.61
N ALA A 1121 110.42 108.87 -78.22
CA ALA A 1121 109.68 107.67 -78.62
C ALA A 1121 109.38 107.69 -80.13
N ALA A 1122 109.71 106.58 -80.81
CA ALA A 1122 109.36 106.33 -82.20
C ALA A 1122 108.51 105.05 -82.30
N ASP A 1123 107.66 104.98 -83.32
CA ASP A 1123 106.43 104.15 -83.37
C ASP A 1123 106.59 102.67 -82.92
N PRO A 1124 105.65 102.15 -82.10
CA PRO A 1124 105.59 100.76 -81.65
C PRO A 1124 105.54 99.69 -82.75
N GLY A 1125 105.20 100.01 -84.00
CA GLY A 1125 105.25 99.04 -85.09
C GLY A 1125 106.66 98.63 -85.51
N ALA A 1126 107.69 99.29 -85.02
CA ALA A 1126 109.06 99.10 -85.49
C ALA A 1126 109.76 97.89 -84.87
N VAL A 1127 109.28 97.37 -83.73
CA VAL A 1127 109.84 96.18 -83.09
C VAL A 1127 108.87 95.03 -83.31
N VAL A 1128 109.21 94.14 -84.23
CA VAL A 1128 108.44 92.93 -84.51
C VAL A 1128 109.12 91.76 -83.82
N VAL A 1129 108.40 91.12 -82.91
CA VAL A 1129 108.87 89.91 -82.24
C VAL A 1129 108.15 88.72 -82.86
N THR A 1130 108.91 87.85 -83.52
CA THR A 1130 108.40 86.59 -84.07
C THR A 1130 108.83 85.46 -83.15
N ASP A 1131 107.86 84.86 -82.50
CA ASP A 1131 108.09 83.76 -81.57
C ASP A 1131 108.22 82.43 -82.32
N ASN A 1132 109.35 81.75 -82.12
CA ASN A 1132 109.63 80.43 -82.68
C ASN A 1132 109.54 79.32 -81.61
N GLY A 1133 108.86 79.58 -80.50
CA GLY A 1133 108.55 78.64 -79.42
C GLY A 1133 109.54 78.70 -78.26
N THR A 1134 110.84 78.56 -78.54
CA THR A 1134 111.91 78.58 -77.52
C THR A 1134 112.77 79.84 -77.56
N THR A 1135 112.89 80.42 -78.75
CA THR A 1135 113.55 81.70 -79.00
C THR A 1135 112.63 82.60 -79.80
N GLU A 1136 112.82 83.90 -79.65
CA GLU A 1136 112.10 84.90 -80.40
C GLU A 1136 113.07 85.67 -81.29
N THR A 1137 112.65 85.91 -82.53
CA THR A 1137 113.37 86.79 -83.45
C THR A 1137 112.81 88.20 -83.31
N VAL A 1138 113.64 89.12 -82.84
CA VAL A 1138 113.30 90.54 -82.68
C VAL A 1138 113.87 91.31 -83.86
N SER A 1139 112.97 91.80 -84.71
CA SER A 1139 113.28 92.70 -85.82
C SER A 1139 112.97 94.13 -85.43
N VAL A 1140 114.00 94.97 -85.36
CA VAL A 1140 113.93 96.39 -85.04
C VAL A 1140 114.18 97.21 -86.29
N THR A 1141 113.14 97.89 -86.76
CA THR A 1141 113.21 98.79 -87.90
C THR A 1141 113.53 100.21 -87.44
N VAL A 1142 114.63 100.76 -87.95
CA VAL A 1142 115.12 102.10 -87.64
C VAL A 1142 115.02 102.97 -88.90
N PRO A 1143 114.14 103.98 -88.97
CA PRO A 1143 114.02 104.82 -90.16
C PRO A 1143 115.25 105.72 -90.41
N LEU A 1144 115.72 105.75 -91.65
CA LEU A 1144 116.77 106.61 -92.18
C LEU A 1144 116.13 107.94 -92.62
N ALA A 1145 116.07 108.93 -91.73
CA ALA A 1145 115.56 110.26 -92.06
C ALA A 1145 116.52 111.36 -91.61
N GLY A 1146 116.99 112.17 -92.55
CA GLY A 1146 117.88 113.32 -92.33
C GLY A 1146 119.37 112.99 -92.45
N ALA A 1147 120.19 114.02 -92.71
CA ALA A 1147 121.64 113.88 -92.74
C ALA A 1147 122.21 113.90 -91.32
N GLY A 1148 122.76 112.78 -90.83
CA GLY A 1148 123.40 112.69 -89.51
C GLY A 1148 123.55 111.26 -88.95
N LYS A 1149 124.28 111.12 -87.84
CA LYS A 1149 124.35 109.87 -87.06
C LYS A 1149 123.14 109.79 -86.12
N ARG A 1150 122.50 108.63 -86.02
CA ARG A 1150 121.33 108.39 -85.16
C ARG A 1150 121.56 107.16 -84.28
N PHE A 1151 121.10 107.23 -83.04
CA PHE A 1151 121.12 106.16 -82.04
C PHE A 1151 119.71 105.63 -81.82
N ALA A 1152 119.60 104.31 -81.63
CA ALA A 1152 118.34 103.63 -81.37
C ALA A 1152 118.49 102.74 -80.13
N ARG A 1153 117.42 102.64 -79.33
CA ARG A 1153 117.31 101.65 -78.25
C ARG A 1153 115.91 101.06 -78.21
N ILE A 1154 115.80 99.83 -77.71
CA ILE A 1154 114.53 99.18 -77.43
C ILE A 1154 114.15 99.50 -75.97
N LYS A 1155 112.92 99.93 -75.76
CA LYS A 1155 112.35 100.09 -74.41
C LYS A 1155 111.18 99.14 -74.24
N VAL A 1156 111.31 98.25 -73.27
CA VAL A 1156 110.24 97.36 -72.83
C VAL A 1156 109.37 98.11 -71.84
N ILE A 1157 108.05 98.08 -72.05
CA ILE A 1157 107.05 98.74 -71.22
C ILE A 1157 106.28 97.65 -70.50
N ALA A 1158 106.34 97.69 -69.18
CA ALA A 1158 105.52 96.83 -68.33
C ALA A 1158 104.03 97.19 -68.48
N PRO A 1159 103.12 96.19 -68.44
CA PRO A 1159 101.68 96.44 -68.46
C PRO A 1159 101.21 97.32 -67.29
#